data_AF-A0A2S0UFJ3-F1
#
_entry.id   AF-A0A2S0UFJ3-F1
#
_cell.length_a   1.000
_cell.length_b   1.000
_cell.length_c   1.000
_cell.angle_alpha   90.00
_cell.angle_beta   90.00
_cell.angle_gamma   90.00
#
_symmetry.space_group_name_H-M   'P 1'
#
loop_
_entity.id
_entity.type
_entity.pdbx_description
1 polymer ?
#
loop_
_entity_poly.entity_id
_entity_poly.type
_entity_poly.pdbx_seq_one_letter_code
_entity_poly.pdbx_strand_id
1 'polypeptide(L)'
;MLKSNVTRNLLLYISIVIVISILIYVPVTIGLADNSDFNRTMNAFGLSSSSGIKYWSADYLYKLSDPASVTQYFKNIFLPVRDNPSEYYSTQFIFTKIALFFNALVGNLLHHAPNLFHLFFQTVQYILIYAFALFLFFKKRWKDNKYADIAVKAVFALIFLDCGYLVYFNSFYGESTTLIFLILSFVLLLYLEKNKNSYWVYIGLILSLFIFSGSKSANFPSTLLLCVPLVYYAIKNEGMKKRITICSLVVVMLIGSYGYVKLIPEWMKSNTTFQSVFFGVLYDNPSPEKAAQDLGLSPELSRFESMNAYNWQSLSSDRKNIDFQTEFYDRTSQIGNLKYYLTHPAFFAKKLDISAEAALPLRPTYLANIHSSSQQADLLIDHRMNIWESLRKSFSGFASLVLCLILVLSIANVIALFRRKASLYSILLRLVLMGAAAGQFIVPILSNGNADLQKHMFLFNVHLDILIIVLLLDNLDFRSRIFRRVGMVTAAFLMVIAFYPSRPETLTLGHIDGKPIQWYVLEQDKDWVKVIAKDALYRSAYDEVSSDYTKASIHERLNTHDMDQWFTQDERSRIRNAEYYAISNEGNSQQADAGDRPHYWFSSIKYAAQDSDRAFRQKYSAYLTLPSIDDVQHLFNLSKTASVLPHDYWLSTPYYSSTDKSRVVSSDYQVYYRKVDTVLGVRPVMWVRR
;
A
#
# COMPACT_ATOMS: atom_id res chain seq x y z
N MET A 1 -6.07 3.32 46.96
CA MET A 1 -6.03 2.48 45.73
C MET A 1 -6.69 3.12 44.51
N LEU A 2 -7.91 3.65 44.58
CA LEU A 2 -8.63 4.24 43.43
C LEU A 2 -7.87 5.42 42.77
N LYS A 3 -7.40 6.40 43.55
CA LYS A 3 -6.60 7.54 43.03
C LYS A 3 -5.32 7.07 42.30
N SER A 4 -4.58 6.12 42.87
CA SER A 4 -3.35 5.56 42.28
C SER A 4 -3.59 4.86 40.93
N ASN A 5 -4.69 4.13 40.78
CA ASN A 5 -5.04 3.49 39.51
C ASN A 5 -5.46 4.51 38.43
N VAL A 6 -6.17 5.58 38.81
CA VAL A 6 -6.52 6.67 37.89
C VAL A 6 -5.27 7.38 37.41
N THR A 7 -4.35 7.74 38.31
CA THR A 7 -3.07 8.37 37.96
C THR A 7 -2.24 7.49 37.02
N ARG A 8 -2.09 6.19 37.31
CA ARG A 8 -1.35 5.27 36.43
C ARG A 8 -1.97 5.16 35.04
N ASN A 9 -3.30 5.08 34.96
CA ASN A 9 -4.00 4.97 33.68
C ASN A 9 -3.87 6.27 32.85
N LEU A 10 -3.96 7.43 33.51
CA LEU A 10 -3.75 8.72 32.87
C LEU A 10 -2.32 8.85 32.36
N LEU A 11 -1.33 8.49 33.18
CA LEU A 11 0.08 8.48 32.77
C LEU A 11 0.30 7.59 31.55
N LEU A 12 -0.24 6.36 31.54
CA LEU A 12 -0.12 5.47 30.39
C LEU A 12 -0.72 6.08 29.11
N TYR A 13 -1.91 6.66 29.20
CA TYR A 13 -2.55 7.32 28.05
C TYR A 13 -1.71 8.50 27.54
N ILE A 14 -1.24 9.38 28.44
CA ILE A 14 -0.37 10.51 28.09
C ILE A 14 0.94 10.03 27.45
N SER A 15 1.58 8.99 27.99
CA SER A 15 2.79 8.42 27.41
C SER A 15 2.56 7.92 25.98
N ILE A 16 1.42 7.28 25.70
CA ILE A 16 1.09 6.83 24.34
C ILE A 16 0.88 8.04 23.41
N VAL A 17 0.18 9.08 23.87
CA VAL A 17 0.01 10.34 23.10
C VAL A 17 1.36 10.96 22.77
N ILE A 18 2.28 11.01 23.74
CA ILE A 18 3.64 11.55 23.55
C ILE A 18 4.41 10.71 22.54
N VAL A 19 4.40 9.37 22.67
CA VAL A 19 5.10 8.48 21.74
C VAL A 19 4.60 8.66 20.31
N ILE A 20 3.29 8.64 20.08
CA ILE A 20 2.73 8.83 18.73
C ILE A 20 3.08 10.22 18.19
N SER A 21 2.99 11.26 19.03
CA SER A 21 3.37 12.62 18.64
C SER A 21 4.84 12.72 18.23
N ILE A 22 5.75 12.09 18.99
CA ILE A 22 7.18 12.05 18.64
C ILE A 22 7.37 11.34 17.30
N LEU A 23 6.72 10.19 17.09
CA LEU A 23 6.82 9.45 15.84
C LEU A 23 6.32 10.27 14.64
N ILE A 24 5.28 11.08 14.81
CA ILE A 24 4.73 11.91 13.73
C ILE A 24 5.57 13.18 13.49
N TYR A 25 6.06 13.86 14.54
CA TYR A 25 6.63 15.20 14.40
C TYR A 25 8.16 15.28 14.50
N VAL A 26 8.86 14.24 14.98
CA VAL A 26 10.31 14.32 15.31
C VAL A 26 11.10 13.16 14.67
N PRO A 27 12.22 13.41 13.96
CA PRO A 27 12.93 14.69 13.81
C PRO A 27 12.33 15.65 12.78
N VAL A 28 11.60 15.12 11.80
CA VAL A 28 10.84 15.89 10.81
C VAL A 28 9.39 15.47 10.84
N THR A 29 8.47 16.37 10.50
CA THR A 29 7.06 16.02 10.39
C THR A 29 6.84 15.05 9.25
N ILE A 30 6.26 13.89 9.56
CA ILE A 30 5.81 12.94 8.55
C ILE A 30 4.32 13.17 8.24
N GLY A 31 3.96 12.94 7.00
CA GLY A 31 2.59 12.91 6.48
C GLY A 31 2.56 12.02 5.25
N LEU A 32 1.48 12.00 4.49
CA LEU A 32 1.46 11.30 3.20
C LEU A 32 1.11 12.30 2.09
N ALA A 33 1.90 12.33 1.02
CA ALA A 33 1.69 13.23 -0.09
C ALA A 33 0.35 13.00 -0.81
N ASP A 34 -0.20 14.05 -1.41
CA ASP A 34 -1.46 13.99 -2.15
C ASP A 34 -1.29 13.28 -3.50
N ASN A 35 -2.02 12.18 -3.71
CA ASN A 35 -2.17 11.53 -5.02
C ASN A 35 -3.40 11.99 -5.81
N SER A 36 -3.89 13.20 -5.53
CA SER A 36 -5.17 13.79 -5.98
C SER A 36 -6.43 13.30 -5.28
N ASP A 37 -6.35 12.33 -4.37
CA ASP A 37 -7.50 11.94 -3.55
C ASP A 37 -7.90 13.00 -2.52
N PHE A 38 -6.97 13.88 -2.12
CA PHE A 38 -7.28 14.91 -1.13
C PHE A 38 -8.42 15.82 -1.58
N ASN A 39 -8.58 16.02 -2.90
CA ASN A 39 -9.66 16.79 -3.49
C ASN A 39 -11.04 16.38 -2.97
N ARG A 40 -11.26 15.09 -2.65
CA ARG A 40 -12.54 14.58 -2.12
C ARG A 40 -12.91 15.23 -0.78
N THR A 41 -11.92 15.57 0.03
CA THR A 41 -12.06 16.23 1.33
C THR A 41 -11.82 17.74 1.23
N MET A 42 -10.78 18.15 0.50
CA MET A 42 -10.39 19.56 0.38
C MET A 42 -11.49 20.41 -0.28
N ASN A 43 -12.08 19.92 -1.38
CA ASN A 43 -13.14 20.65 -2.07
C ASN A 43 -14.40 20.83 -1.20
N ALA A 44 -14.69 19.87 -0.32
CA ALA A 44 -15.83 19.94 0.60
C ALA A 44 -15.72 21.10 1.60
N PHE A 45 -14.52 21.66 1.79
CA PHE A 45 -14.22 22.72 2.73
C PHE A 45 -13.51 23.93 2.10
N GLY A 46 -13.50 24.04 0.77
CA GLY A 46 -12.86 25.16 0.07
C GLY A 46 -11.35 25.25 0.29
N LEU A 47 -10.70 24.13 0.56
CA LEU A 47 -9.25 24.03 0.80
C LEU A 47 -8.50 23.82 -0.52
N SER A 48 -7.32 24.43 -0.64
CA SER A 48 -6.38 24.20 -1.75
C SER A 48 -4.95 24.04 -1.22
N SER A 49 -4.10 23.32 -1.98
CA SER A 49 -2.70 23.13 -1.60
C SER A 49 -1.97 24.48 -1.61
N SER A 50 -1.15 24.72 -0.60
CA SER A 50 -0.32 25.94 -0.53
C SER A 50 0.85 25.88 -1.51
N SER A 51 1.45 24.69 -1.70
CA SER A 51 2.63 24.46 -2.54
C SER A 51 2.27 24.10 -3.99
N GLY A 52 1.11 23.47 -4.20
CA GLY A 52 0.72 22.86 -5.47
C GLY A 52 1.47 21.56 -5.80
N ILE A 53 2.28 21.04 -4.88
CA ILE A 53 3.14 19.88 -5.09
C ILE A 53 2.39 18.60 -4.71
N LYS A 54 1.99 17.82 -5.71
CA LYS A 54 1.39 16.49 -5.54
C LYS A 54 2.45 15.40 -5.58
N TYR A 55 2.18 14.24 -4.96
CA TYR A 55 3.05 13.04 -4.90
C TYR A 55 4.41 13.22 -4.20
N TRP A 56 5.03 14.41 -4.29
CA TRP A 56 6.41 14.71 -3.93
C TRP A 56 6.59 15.40 -2.57
N SER A 57 5.51 15.91 -1.99
CA SER A 57 5.54 16.63 -0.72
C SER A 57 4.35 16.24 0.15
N ALA A 58 4.64 15.87 1.41
CA ALA A 58 3.63 15.75 2.45
C ALA A 58 3.33 17.13 3.05
N ASP A 59 2.45 17.89 2.39
CA ASP A 59 2.03 19.21 2.86
C ASP A 59 1.21 19.14 4.16
N TYR A 60 1.36 20.16 4.99
CA TYR A 60 0.62 20.32 6.26
C TYR A 60 -0.07 21.69 6.40
N LEU A 61 0.12 22.58 5.41
CA LEU A 61 -0.48 23.91 5.32
C LEU A 61 -1.30 24.03 4.04
N TYR A 62 -2.53 24.52 4.17
CA TYR A 62 -3.49 24.65 3.08
C TYR A 62 -4.12 26.04 3.08
N LYS A 63 -4.53 26.51 1.91
CA LYS A 63 -5.23 27.79 1.74
C LYS A 63 -6.74 27.57 1.82
N LEU A 64 -7.44 28.46 2.51
CA LEU A 64 -8.89 28.54 2.60
C LEU A 64 -9.40 29.61 1.63
N SER A 65 -10.34 29.23 0.78
CA SER A 65 -10.91 30.12 -0.25
C SER A 65 -11.89 31.14 0.35
N ASP A 66 -12.69 30.71 1.33
CA ASP A 66 -13.68 31.56 2.01
C ASP A 66 -13.63 31.36 3.53
N PRO A 67 -12.74 32.08 4.24
CA PRO A 67 -12.59 31.94 5.68
C PRO A 67 -13.83 32.42 6.46
N ALA A 68 -14.43 31.52 7.24
CA ALA A 68 -15.56 31.85 8.09
C ALA A 68 -15.15 32.33 9.50
N SER A 69 -16.08 32.95 10.22
CA SER A 69 -15.87 33.29 11.64
C SER A 69 -15.82 32.05 12.54
N VAL A 70 -15.18 32.16 13.71
CA VAL A 70 -15.12 31.08 14.72
C VAL A 70 -16.51 30.54 15.06
N THR A 71 -17.49 31.43 15.25
CA THR A 71 -18.88 31.06 15.54
C THR A 71 -19.52 30.28 14.39
N GLN A 72 -19.22 30.65 13.15
CA GLN A 72 -19.74 29.94 11.98
C GLN A 72 -19.12 28.55 11.86
N TYR A 73 -17.80 28.41 12.05
CA TYR A 73 -17.15 27.10 12.08
C TYR A 73 -17.73 26.20 13.19
N PHE A 74 -18.00 26.75 14.38
CA PHE A 74 -18.64 26.01 15.46
C PHE A 74 -20.02 25.47 15.05
N LYS A 75 -20.88 26.30 14.43
CA LYS A 75 -22.18 25.85 13.91
C LYS A 75 -22.02 24.77 12.84
N ASN A 76 -21.06 24.93 11.95
CA ASN A 76 -20.81 24.02 10.83
C ASN A 76 -20.37 22.61 11.27
N ILE A 77 -19.84 22.44 12.50
CA ILE A 77 -19.53 21.11 13.08
C ILE A 77 -20.77 20.21 13.07
N PHE A 78 -21.94 20.76 13.39
CA PHE A 78 -23.18 19.99 13.58
C PHE A 78 -24.10 19.96 12.36
N LEU A 79 -23.82 20.81 11.35
CA LEU A 79 -24.59 20.86 10.11
C LEU A 79 -24.00 19.92 9.06
N PRO A 80 -24.80 19.31 8.17
CA PRO A 80 -24.27 18.50 7.07
C PRO A 80 -23.46 19.37 6.10
N VAL A 81 -22.43 18.78 5.47
CA VAL A 81 -21.81 19.42 4.30
C VAL A 81 -22.83 19.36 3.16
N ARG A 82 -23.08 20.48 2.49
CA ARG A 82 -23.96 20.58 1.31
C ARG A 82 -23.11 20.91 0.10
N ASP A 83 -23.57 20.52 -1.08
CA ASP A 83 -23.01 20.96 -2.37
C ASP A 83 -21.50 20.71 -2.52
N ASN A 84 -21.00 19.56 -2.04
CA ASN A 84 -19.60 19.20 -2.23
C ASN A 84 -19.34 18.98 -3.74
N PRO A 85 -18.44 19.74 -4.38
CA PRO A 85 -18.19 19.61 -5.82
C PRO A 85 -17.73 18.21 -6.25
N SER A 86 -17.13 17.44 -5.32
CA SER A 86 -16.69 16.06 -5.59
C SER A 86 -17.78 15.01 -5.37
N GLU A 87 -18.98 15.43 -4.94
CA GLU A 87 -20.13 14.58 -4.60
C GLU A 87 -19.82 13.49 -3.55
N TYR A 88 -18.69 13.63 -2.86
CA TYR A 88 -18.17 12.63 -1.93
C TYR A 88 -18.51 13.01 -0.50
N TYR A 89 -18.99 12.04 0.28
CA TYR A 89 -19.32 12.26 1.69
C TYR A 89 -18.66 11.21 2.56
N SER A 90 -18.11 11.64 3.68
CA SER A 90 -17.42 10.77 4.62
C SER A 90 -17.68 11.18 6.07
N THR A 91 -17.70 10.20 6.98
CA THR A 91 -17.71 10.46 8.43
C THR A 91 -16.42 11.16 8.87
N GLN A 92 -15.34 11.08 8.10
CA GLN A 92 -14.09 11.82 8.35
C GLN A 92 -14.32 13.33 8.46
N PHE A 93 -15.30 13.87 7.74
CA PHE A 93 -15.59 15.31 7.66
C PHE A 93 -15.85 15.95 9.03
N ILE A 94 -16.29 15.19 10.03
CA ILE A 94 -16.44 15.71 11.39
C ILE A 94 -15.11 16.18 11.98
N PHE A 95 -14.01 15.45 11.74
CA PHE A 95 -12.68 15.80 12.26
C PHE A 95 -12.11 17.01 11.55
N THR A 96 -12.34 17.14 10.24
CA THR A 96 -11.96 18.32 9.46
C THR A 96 -12.72 19.56 9.92
N LYS A 97 -14.03 19.45 10.20
CA LYS A 97 -14.83 20.56 10.74
C LYS A 97 -14.35 21.02 12.12
N ILE A 98 -14.08 20.07 13.01
CA ILE A 98 -13.53 20.37 14.34
C ILE A 98 -12.13 21.01 14.18
N ALA A 99 -11.31 20.53 13.25
CA ALA A 99 -10.01 21.10 12.96
C ALA A 99 -10.10 22.54 12.45
N LEU A 100 -11.04 22.83 11.54
CA LEU A 100 -11.28 24.18 11.03
C LEU A 100 -11.71 25.14 12.15
N PHE A 101 -12.57 24.68 13.05
CA PHE A 101 -12.98 25.46 14.23
C PHE A 101 -11.79 25.80 15.12
N PHE A 102 -10.96 24.82 15.48
CA PHE A 102 -9.78 25.07 16.32
C PHE A 102 -8.72 25.91 15.60
N ASN A 103 -8.54 25.71 14.29
CA ASN A 103 -7.67 26.53 13.47
C ASN A 103 -8.09 28.00 13.48
N ALA A 104 -9.39 28.28 13.30
CA ALA A 104 -9.93 29.63 13.36
C ALA A 104 -9.84 30.23 14.78
N LEU A 105 -10.09 29.43 15.82
CA LEU A 105 -9.99 29.88 17.21
C LEU A 105 -8.56 30.31 17.55
N VAL A 106 -7.58 29.47 17.25
CA VAL A 106 -6.16 29.78 17.48
C VAL A 106 -5.69 30.92 16.58
N GLY A 107 -6.12 30.95 15.32
CA GLY A 107 -5.79 32.03 14.39
C GLY A 107 -6.28 33.39 14.89
N ASN A 108 -7.48 33.46 15.48
CA ASN A 108 -8.00 34.67 16.09
C ASN A 108 -7.22 35.08 17.36
N LEU A 109 -6.86 34.10 18.20
CA LEU A 109 -6.08 34.35 19.44
C LEU A 109 -4.64 34.79 19.18
N LEU A 110 -4.01 34.26 18.12
CA LEU A 110 -2.60 34.53 17.77
C LEU A 110 -2.44 35.54 16.61
N HIS A 111 -3.54 36.15 16.14
CA HIS A 111 -3.56 37.07 15.00
C HIS A 111 -2.90 36.51 13.72
N HIS A 112 -3.08 35.21 13.46
CA HIS A 112 -2.62 34.58 12.22
C HIS A 112 -3.56 34.87 11.05
N ALA A 113 -3.05 34.72 9.83
CA ALA A 113 -3.84 34.93 8.62
C ALA A 113 -5.06 33.98 8.57
N PRO A 114 -6.29 34.51 8.38
CA PRO A 114 -7.51 33.70 8.45
C PRO A 114 -7.65 32.72 7.28
N ASN A 115 -6.90 32.92 6.20
CA ASN A 115 -6.91 32.11 4.99
C ASN A 115 -5.97 30.88 5.04
N LEU A 116 -5.33 30.60 6.18
CA LEU A 116 -4.46 29.44 6.34
C LEU A 116 -5.10 28.38 7.24
N PHE A 117 -5.09 27.13 6.76
CA PHE A 117 -5.50 25.96 7.52
C PHE A 117 -4.29 25.06 7.78
N HIS A 118 -4.03 24.78 9.05
CA HIS A 118 -2.98 23.85 9.46
C HIS A 118 -3.54 22.48 9.80
N LEU A 119 -3.04 21.44 9.13
CA LEU A 119 -3.51 20.06 9.31
C LEU A 119 -3.27 19.50 10.73
N PHE A 120 -2.37 20.12 11.50
CA PHE A 120 -2.05 19.81 12.89
C PHE A 120 -3.30 19.58 13.76
N PHE A 121 -4.33 20.43 13.63
CA PHE A 121 -5.54 20.31 14.45
C PHE A 121 -6.34 19.04 14.15
N GLN A 122 -6.29 18.53 12.92
CA GLN A 122 -6.87 17.24 12.57
C GLN A 122 -6.00 16.09 13.09
N THR A 123 -4.69 16.19 12.88
CA THR A 123 -3.71 15.19 13.31
C THR A 123 -3.77 14.95 14.83
N VAL A 124 -3.87 15.99 15.64
CA VAL A 124 -3.99 15.86 17.11
C VAL A 124 -5.27 15.12 17.51
N GLN A 125 -6.41 15.38 16.86
CA GLN A 125 -7.64 14.63 17.14
C GLN A 125 -7.43 13.13 16.89
N TYR A 126 -6.79 12.77 15.77
CA TYR A 126 -6.46 11.39 15.45
C TYR A 126 -5.52 10.75 16.46
N ILE A 127 -4.45 11.46 16.89
CA ILE A 127 -3.52 10.98 17.92
C ILE A 127 -4.26 10.66 19.22
N LEU A 128 -5.13 11.55 19.69
CA LEU A 128 -5.85 11.36 20.96
C LEU A 128 -6.79 10.14 20.92
N ILE A 129 -7.57 10.00 19.85
CA ILE A 129 -8.52 8.88 19.71
C ILE A 129 -7.77 7.56 19.50
N TYR A 130 -6.69 7.57 18.71
CA TYR A 130 -5.87 6.39 18.50
C TYR A 130 -5.16 5.95 19.77
N ALA A 131 -4.54 6.88 20.49
CA ALA A 131 -3.93 6.63 21.79
C ALA A 131 -4.93 6.06 22.78
N PHE A 132 -6.21 6.45 22.69
CA PHE A 132 -7.26 5.89 23.54
C PHE A 132 -7.50 4.42 23.19
N ALA A 133 -7.60 4.06 21.91
CA ALA A 133 -7.73 2.66 21.47
C ALA A 133 -6.54 1.80 21.94
N LEU A 134 -5.30 2.27 21.75
CA LEU A 134 -4.10 1.58 22.21
C LEU A 134 -4.05 1.48 23.75
N PHE A 135 -4.43 2.54 24.46
CA PHE A 135 -4.56 2.54 25.92
C PHE A 135 -5.54 1.47 26.40
N LEU A 136 -6.72 1.35 25.76
CA LEU A 136 -7.68 0.30 26.09
C LEU A 136 -7.09 -1.10 25.92
N PHE A 137 -6.25 -1.31 24.91
CA PHE A 137 -5.55 -2.58 24.71
C PHE A 137 -4.46 -2.81 25.77
N PHE A 138 -3.56 -1.85 25.99
CA PHE A 138 -2.40 -2.02 26.88
C PHE A 138 -2.76 -2.09 28.36
N LYS A 139 -3.81 -1.37 28.79
CA LYS A 139 -4.24 -1.40 30.20
C LYS A 139 -4.81 -2.74 30.63
N LYS A 140 -5.30 -3.55 29.67
CA LYS A 140 -5.92 -4.85 29.94
C LYS A 140 -4.85 -5.93 29.97
N ARG A 141 -4.97 -6.87 30.91
CA ARG A 141 -4.25 -8.15 30.89
C ARG A 141 -5.06 -9.14 30.06
N TRP A 142 -4.48 -9.62 28.98
CA TRP A 142 -5.07 -10.53 28.01
C TRP A 142 -4.67 -11.97 28.25
N LYS A 143 -3.44 -12.19 28.75
CA LYS A 143 -2.88 -13.51 29.04
C LYS A 143 -2.56 -13.68 30.53
N ASP A 144 -2.67 -14.91 31.02
CA ASP A 144 -2.31 -15.25 32.40
C ASP A 144 -0.79 -15.25 32.59
N ASN A 145 -0.03 -15.71 31.61
CA ASN A 145 1.43 -15.59 31.63
C ASN A 145 1.85 -14.13 31.36
N LYS A 146 2.58 -13.52 32.30
CA LYS A 146 3.06 -12.13 32.20
C LYS A 146 3.93 -11.88 30.96
N TYR A 147 4.84 -12.79 30.64
CA TYR A 147 5.73 -12.65 29.48
C TYR A 147 4.96 -12.77 28.16
N ALA A 148 3.99 -13.70 28.09
CA ALA A 148 3.12 -13.82 26.92
C ALA A 148 2.26 -12.56 26.74
N ASP A 149 1.71 -12.01 27.82
CA ASP A 149 0.94 -10.75 27.78
C ASP A 149 1.79 -9.57 27.27
N ILE A 150 3.02 -9.44 27.77
CA ILE A 150 3.98 -8.42 27.32
C ILE A 150 4.34 -8.63 25.84
N ALA A 151 4.60 -9.86 25.41
CA ALA A 151 4.95 -10.17 24.03
C ALA A 151 3.82 -9.81 23.05
N VAL A 152 2.55 -10.16 23.35
CA VAL A 152 1.42 -9.75 22.51
C VAL A 152 1.33 -8.22 22.42
N LYS A 153 1.51 -7.52 23.54
CA LYS A 153 1.48 -6.05 23.56
C LYS A 153 2.65 -5.42 22.80
N ALA A 154 3.84 -6.01 22.89
CA ALA A 154 4.99 -5.57 22.13
C ALA A 154 4.77 -5.74 20.62
N VAL A 155 4.24 -6.89 20.19
CA VAL A 155 3.89 -7.10 18.76
C VAL A 155 2.78 -6.15 18.32
N PHE A 156 1.75 -5.95 19.14
CA PHE A 156 0.68 -4.98 18.87
C PHE A 156 1.24 -3.57 18.71
N ALA A 157 2.15 -3.13 19.57
CA ALA A 157 2.83 -1.85 19.46
C ALA A 157 3.71 -1.77 18.20
N LEU A 158 4.50 -2.81 17.92
CA LEU A 158 5.39 -2.87 16.75
C LEU A 158 4.64 -2.74 15.43
N ILE A 159 3.47 -3.35 15.33
CA ILE A 159 2.60 -3.28 14.14
C ILE A 159 1.90 -1.92 14.06
N PHE A 160 1.21 -1.52 15.13
CA PHE A 160 0.27 -0.39 15.08
C PHE A 160 0.91 0.97 15.40
N LEU A 161 2.20 1.01 15.76
CA LEU A 161 3.02 2.23 15.79
C LEU A 161 3.98 2.32 14.60
N ASP A 162 3.84 1.43 13.61
CA ASP A 162 4.67 1.49 12.41
C ASP A 162 4.40 2.78 11.62
N CYS A 163 5.46 3.41 11.12
CA CYS A 163 5.38 4.65 10.35
C CYS A 163 4.51 4.50 9.09
N GLY A 164 4.46 3.33 8.46
CA GLY A 164 3.57 3.04 7.34
C GLY A 164 2.09 3.32 7.65
N TYR A 165 1.66 3.13 8.89
CA TYR A 165 0.31 3.51 9.34
C TYR A 165 0.21 4.96 9.82
N LEU A 166 1.22 5.46 10.55
CA LEU A 166 1.16 6.79 11.17
C LEU A 166 1.23 7.94 10.17
N VAL A 167 1.86 7.75 8.99
CA VAL A 167 1.91 8.80 7.94
C VAL A 167 0.53 9.29 7.51
N TYR A 168 -0.50 8.43 7.58
CA TYR A 168 -1.86 8.80 7.20
C TYR A 168 -2.51 9.82 8.16
N PHE A 169 -2.01 9.97 9.39
CA PHE A 169 -2.61 10.85 10.39
C PHE A 169 -2.47 12.32 10.01
N ASN A 170 -1.34 12.68 9.41
CA ASN A 170 -1.06 14.01 8.90
C ASN A 170 -1.29 14.04 7.38
N SER A 171 -2.52 13.69 6.98
CA SER A 171 -2.99 13.71 5.59
C SER A 171 -4.52 13.87 5.54
N PHE A 172 -5.10 14.10 4.35
CA PHE A 172 -6.56 14.08 4.17
C PHE A 172 -7.13 12.69 3.79
N TYR A 173 -6.31 11.64 3.82
CA TYR A 173 -6.74 10.27 3.56
C TYR A 173 -7.69 9.74 4.65
N GLY A 174 -8.79 9.10 4.22
CA GLY A 174 -9.76 8.45 5.11
C GLY A 174 -9.25 7.18 5.80
N GLU A 175 -8.09 6.70 5.39
CA GLU A 175 -7.32 5.60 5.96
C GLU A 175 -7.02 5.83 7.45
N SER A 176 -6.72 7.07 7.84
CA SER A 176 -6.51 7.45 9.25
C SER A 176 -7.73 7.12 10.11
N THR A 177 -8.91 7.61 9.69
CA THR A 177 -10.18 7.34 10.35
C THR A 177 -10.51 5.84 10.31
N THR A 178 -10.28 5.18 9.17
CA THR A 178 -10.49 3.75 8.99
C THR A 178 -9.70 2.94 10.04
N LEU A 179 -8.39 3.19 10.16
CA LEU A 179 -7.52 2.48 11.11
C LEU A 179 -7.96 2.72 12.56
N ILE A 180 -8.12 3.98 12.96
CA ILE A 180 -8.42 4.34 14.35
C ILE A 180 -9.68 3.64 14.84
N PHE A 181 -10.75 3.72 14.06
CA PHE A 181 -12.05 3.22 14.47
C PHE A 181 -12.21 1.71 14.25
N LEU A 182 -11.45 1.09 13.34
CA LEU A 182 -11.37 -0.38 13.26
C LEU A 182 -10.65 -0.94 14.49
N ILE A 183 -9.50 -0.37 14.88
CA ILE A 183 -8.75 -0.82 16.07
C ILE A 183 -9.56 -0.59 17.34
N LEU A 184 -10.22 0.56 17.48
CA LEU A 184 -11.13 0.80 18.61
C LEU A 184 -12.27 -0.24 18.65
N SER A 185 -12.90 -0.52 17.51
CA SER A 185 -13.97 -1.53 17.42
C SER A 185 -13.46 -2.93 17.80
N PHE A 186 -12.29 -3.32 17.27
CA PHE A 186 -11.65 -4.60 17.59
C PHE A 186 -11.37 -4.75 19.08
N VAL A 187 -10.77 -3.73 19.71
CA VAL A 187 -10.49 -3.75 21.16
C VAL A 187 -11.78 -3.83 21.98
N LEU A 188 -12.84 -3.12 21.58
CA LEU A 188 -14.14 -3.16 22.28
C LEU A 188 -14.86 -4.51 22.11
N LEU A 189 -14.72 -5.17 20.96
CA LEU A 189 -15.19 -6.55 20.76
C LEU A 189 -14.45 -7.53 21.69
N LEU A 190 -13.12 -7.40 21.84
CA LEU A 190 -12.35 -8.19 22.81
C LEU A 190 -12.77 -7.91 24.27
N TYR A 191 -13.26 -6.70 24.57
CA TYR A 191 -13.81 -6.39 25.89
C TYR A 191 -15.11 -7.14 26.15
N LEU A 192 -16.02 -7.21 25.16
CA LEU A 192 -17.22 -8.04 25.26
C LEU A 192 -16.85 -9.52 25.44
N GLU A 193 -15.83 -10.04 24.76
CA GLU A 193 -15.35 -11.41 24.97
C GLU A 193 -14.93 -11.69 26.43
N LYS A 194 -14.37 -10.68 27.10
CA LYS A 194 -14.00 -10.75 28.52
C LYS A 194 -15.19 -10.39 29.45
N ASN A 195 -16.42 -10.50 28.96
CA ASN A 195 -17.66 -10.18 29.65
C ASN A 195 -17.71 -8.75 30.21
N LYS A 196 -17.07 -7.78 29.55
CA LYS A 196 -17.15 -6.35 29.91
C LYS A 196 -18.18 -5.65 29.05
N ASN A 197 -19.42 -5.69 29.50
CA ASN A 197 -20.58 -5.32 28.70
C ASN A 197 -21.33 -4.08 29.24
N SER A 198 -20.59 -3.02 29.60
CA SER A 198 -21.20 -1.76 30.02
C SER A 198 -21.83 -1.00 28.85
N TYR A 199 -22.76 -0.08 29.12
CA TYR A 199 -23.33 0.80 28.10
C TYR A 199 -22.25 1.58 27.33
N TRP A 200 -21.17 1.99 27.99
CA TRP A 200 -20.04 2.67 27.37
C TRP A 200 -19.30 1.81 26.33
N VAL A 201 -19.20 0.50 26.54
CA VAL A 201 -18.59 -0.42 25.56
C VAL A 201 -19.50 -0.53 24.33
N TYR A 202 -20.81 -0.68 24.53
CA TYR A 202 -21.77 -0.77 23.41
C TYR A 202 -21.86 0.53 22.62
N ILE A 203 -22.00 1.68 23.30
CA ILE A 203 -22.07 2.99 22.64
C ILE A 203 -20.76 3.27 21.91
N GLY A 204 -19.62 3.02 22.57
CA GLY A 204 -18.30 3.17 21.96
C GLY A 204 -18.14 2.31 20.69
N LEU A 205 -18.60 1.06 20.73
CA LEU A 205 -18.50 0.12 19.61
C LEU A 205 -19.44 0.48 18.46
N ILE A 206 -20.67 0.89 18.74
CA ILE A 206 -21.62 1.33 17.71
C ILE A 206 -21.11 2.62 17.05
N LEU A 207 -20.67 3.60 17.84
CA LEU A 207 -20.11 4.84 17.29
C LEU A 207 -18.82 4.58 16.50
N SER A 208 -17.94 3.70 16.99
CA SER A 208 -16.71 3.37 16.26
C SER A 208 -17.01 2.64 14.96
N LEU A 209 -17.94 1.68 14.95
CA LEU A 209 -18.36 0.98 13.73
C LEU A 209 -19.05 1.95 12.74
N PHE A 210 -19.85 2.90 13.21
CA PHE A 210 -20.46 3.92 12.36
C PHE A 210 -19.41 4.77 11.64
N ILE A 211 -18.46 5.33 12.42
CA ILE A 211 -17.42 6.21 11.88
C ILE A 211 -16.48 5.42 10.97
N PHE A 212 -16.08 4.20 11.37
CA PHE A 212 -15.33 3.28 10.52
C PHE A 212 -16.04 3.05 9.19
N SER A 213 -17.33 2.69 9.23
CA SER A 213 -18.11 2.37 8.04
C SER A 213 -18.27 3.52 7.07
N GLY A 214 -18.48 4.75 7.58
CA GLY A 214 -18.69 5.92 6.73
C GLY A 214 -17.40 6.64 6.33
N SER A 215 -16.23 6.20 6.80
CA SER A 215 -14.97 6.86 6.46
C SER A 215 -14.57 6.59 5.01
N LYS A 216 -14.87 5.38 4.53
CA LYS A 216 -14.87 4.98 3.12
C LYS A 216 -16.00 3.98 2.87
N SER A 217 -16.66 4.07 1.72
CA SER A 217 -17.74 3.15 1.34
C SER A 217 -17.31 1.68 1.31
N ALA A 218 -16.04 1.42 0.97
CA ALA A 218 -15.44 0.08 0.98
C ALA A 218 -15.39 -0.59 2.37
N ASN A 219 -15.59 0.17 3.45
CA ASN A 219 -15.55 -0.35 4.83
C ASN A 219 -16.88 -0.98 5.25
N PHE A 220 -17.99 -0.67 4.55
CA PHE A 220 -19.33 -1.11 4.93
C PHE A 220 -19.50 -2.65 5.01
N PRO A 221 -18.97 -3.46 4.07
CA PRO A 221 -19.02 -4.92 4.20
C PRO A 221 -18.36 -5.44 5.48
N SER A 222 -17.20 -4.89 5.87
CA SER A 222 -16.53 -5.25 7.12
C SER A 222 -17.36 -4.85 8.34
N THR A 223 -18.03 -3.70 8.32
CA THR A 223 -18.94 -3.26 9.38
C THR A 223 -20.09 -4.24 9.58
N LEU A 224 -20.73 -4.70 8.50
CA LEU A 224 -21.82 -5.68 8.55
C LEU A 224 -21.38 -6.96 9.27
N LEU A 225 -20.20 -7.47 8.91
CA LEU A 225 -19.65 -8.67 9.55
C LEU A 225 -19.36 -8.42 11.04
N LEU A 226 -18.73 -7.29 11.39
CA LEU A 226 -18.38 -6.95 12.78
C LEU A 226 -19.62 -6.71 13.69
N CYS A 227 -20.77 -6.36 13.12
CA CYS A 227 -22.03 -6.28 13.86
C CYS A 227 -22.54 -7.65 14.32
N VAL A 228 -22.19 -8.76 13.65
CA VAL A 228 -22.67 -10.10 13.99
C VAL A 228 -22.29 -10.53 15.41
N PRO A 229 -21.00 -10.53 15.83
CA PRO A 229 -20.65 -10.88 17.20
C PRO A 229 -21.24 -9.90 18.21
N LEU A 230 -21.30 -8.60 17.91
CA LEU A 230 -21.93 -7.58 18.75
C LEU A 230 -23.40 -7.91 19.05
N VAL A 231 -24.21 -8.10 18.01
CA VAL A 231 -25.64 -8.39 18.13
C VAL A 231 -25.85 -9.74 18.82
N TYR A 232 -25.07 -10.76 18.44
CA TYR A 232 -25.11 -12.07 19.09
C TYR A 232 -24.86 -11.96 20.61
N TYR A 233 -23.83 -11.22 21.02
CA TYR A 233 -23.52 -11.02 22.43
C TYR A 233 -24.67 -10.31 23.17
N ALA A 234 -25.20 -9.24 22.59
CA ALA A 234 -26.32 -8.49 23.18
C ALA A 234 -27.57 -9.36 23.33
N ILE A 235 -27.90 -10.19 22.33
CA ILE A 235 -29.04 -11.10 22.37
C ILE A 235 -28.87 -12.16 23.46
N LYS A 236 -27.66 -12.70 23.61
CA LYS A 236 -27.42 -13.84 24.51
C LYS A 236 -27.24 -13.43 25.97
N ASN A 237 -26.64 -12.28 26.24
CA ASN A 237 -26.14 -11.93 27.57
C ASN A 237 -26.85 -10.72 28.21
N GLU A 238 -27.67 -9.96 27.49
CA GLU A 238 -28.32 -8.76 28.01
C GLU A 238 -29.82 -8.93 28.27
N GLY A 239 -30.33 -8.22 29.27
CA GLY A 239 -31.77 -8.14 29.53
C GLY A 239 -32.54 -7.50 28.37
N MET A 240 -33.81 -7.85 28.24
CA MET A 240 -34.67 -7.51 27.08
C MET A 240 -34.61 -6.02 26.67
N LYS A 241 -34.73 -5.09 27.63
CA LYS A 241 -34.68 -3.65 27.36
C LYS A 241 -33.36 -3.25 26.69
N LYS A 242 -32.22 -3.63 27.29
CA LYS A 242 -30.88 -3.29 26.80
C LYS A 242 -30.58 -3.96 25.46
N ARG A 243 -30.97 -5.23 25.30
CA ARG A 243 -30.88 -5.96 24.02
C ARG A 243 -31.64 -5.22 22.91
N ILE A 244 -32.90 -4.83 23.14
CA ILE A 244 -33.71 -4.12 22.14
C ILE A 244 -33.03 -2.80 21.78
N THR A 245 -32.63 -1.99 22.77
CA THR A 245 -31.93 -0.72 22.54
C THR A 245 -30.67 -0.91 21.68
N ILE A 246 -29.81 -1.88 22.01
CA ILE A 246 -28.57 -2.13 21.25
C ILE A 246 -28.90 -2.56 19.82
N CYS A 247 -29.83 -3.50 19.63
CA CYS A 247 -30.19 -3.99 18.30
C CYS A 247 -30.80 -2.87 17.43
N SER A 248 -31.69 -2.06 17.99
CA SER A 248 -32.26 -0.90 17.29
C SER A 248 -31.19 0.11 16.90
N LEU A 249 -30.25 0.42 17.79
CA LEU A 249 -29.13 1.34 17.47
C LEU A 249 -28.22 0.78 16.39
N VAL A 250 -27.95 -0.53 16.39
CA VAL A 250 -27.19 -1.19 15.31
C VAL A 250 -27.93 -1.08 13.98
N VAL A 251 -29.24 -1.29 13.95
CA VAL A 251 -30.04 -1.14 12.72
C VAL A 251 -30.00 0.31 12.21
N VAL A 252 -30.21 1.30 13.09
CA VAL A 252 -30.12 2.73 12.72
C VAL A 252 -28.73 3.07 12.18
N MET A 253 -27.69 2.58 12.84
CA MET A 253 -26.31 2.74 12.38
C MET A 253 -26.11 2.17 10.97
N LEU A 254 -26.55 0.94 10.73
CA LEU A 254 -26.41 0.28 9.42
C LEU A 254 -27.18 1.00 8.31
N ILE A 255 -28.36 1.52 8.60
CA ILE A 255 -29.13 2.35 7.66
C ILE A 255 -28.35 3.63 7.33
N GLY A 256 -27.82 4.31 8.35
CA GLY A 256 -26.99 5.51 8.16
C GLY A 256 -25.73 5.22 7.34
N SER A 257 -25.02 4.13 7.65
CA SER A 257 -23.83 3.69 6.92
C SER A 257 -24.15 3.31 5.46
N TYR A 258 -25.27 2.64 5.21
CA TYR A 258 -25.71 2.32 3.85
C TYR A 258 -26.08 3.59 3.05
N GLY A 259 -26.57 4.63 3.74
CA GLY A 259 -26.76 5.96 3.15
C GLY A 259 -25.47 6.48 2.49
N TYR A 260 -24.32 6.37 3.15
CA TYR A 260 -23.02 6.76 2.56
C TYR A 260 -22.64 5.92 1.34
N VAL A 261 -22.96 4.62 1.32
CA VAL A 261 -22.71 3.76 0.15
C VAL A 261 -23.55 4.20 -1.05
N LYS A 262 -24.79 4.65 -0.83
CA LYS A 262 -25.64 5.18 -1.90
C LYS A 262 -25.15 6.50 -2.47
N LEU A 263 -24.39 7.27 -1.70
CA LEU A 263 -23.81 8.56 -2.10
C LEU A 263 -22.48 8.40 -2.87
N ILE A 264 -22.09 7.18 -3.28
CA ILE A 264 -20.91 7.00 -4.14
C ILE A 264 -21.19 7.67 -5.50
N PRO A 265 -20.34 8.62 -5.94
CA PRO A 265 -20.52 9.31 -7.22
C PRO A 265 -20.44 8.36 -8.42
N GLU A 266 -21.20 8.67 -9.47
CA GLU A 266 -21.23 7.86 -10.70
C GLU A 266 -19.85 7.80 -11.39
N TRP A 267 -19.11 8.91 -11.44
CA TRP A 267 -17.75 8.93 -12.03
C TRP A 267 -16.81 7.90 -11.38
N MET A 268 -16.98 7.61 -10.08
CA MET A 268 -16.17 6.63 -9.37
C MET A 268 -16.56 5.21 -9.76
N LYS A 269 -17.86 4.94 -9.93
CA LYS A 269 -18.37 3.64 -10.40
C LYS A 269 -17.92 3.36 -11.83
N SER A 270 -17.96 4.36 -12.71
CA SER A 270 -17.47 4.24 -14.09
C SER A 270 -15.99 3.91 -14.11
N ASN A 271 -15.15 4.67 -13.38
CA ASN A 271 -13.71 4.44 -13.34
C ASN A 271 -13.35 3.04 -12.81
N THR A 272 -13.96 2.63 -11.70
CA THR A 272 -13.71 1.30 -11.11
C THR A 272 -14.17 0.17 -12.05
N THR A 273 -15.36 0.29 -12.64
CA THR A 273 -15.86 -0.70 -13.63
C THR A 273 -14.92 -0.80 -14.84
N PHE A 274 -14.48 0.32 -15.38
CA PHE A 274 -13.51 0.36 -16.48
C PHE A 274 -12.21 -0.37 -16.10
N GLN A 275 -11.60 -0.01 -14.98
CA GLN A 275 -10.33 -0.59 -14.51
C GLN A 275 -10.47 -2.10 -14.21
N SER A 276 -11.59 -2.54 -13.64
CA SER A 276 -11.83 -3.94 -13.31
C SER A 276 -11.79 -4.88 -14.53
N VAL A 277 -12.16 -4.39 -15.70
CA VAL A 277 -12.15 -5.17 -16.95
C VAL A 277 -10.83 -4.97 -17.68
N PHE A 278 -10.50 -3.73 -18.07
CA PHE A 278 -9.36 -3.45 -18.95
C PHE A 278 -8.01 -3.59 -18.26
N PHE A 279 -7.91 -3.21 -16.99
CA PHE A 279 -6.71 -3.37 -16.16
C PHE A 279 -6.79 -4.57 -15.22
N GLY A 280 -7.86 -5.37 -15.31
CA GLY A 280 -8.11 -6.53 -14.46
C GLY A 280 -8.26 -7.79 -15.30
N VAL A 281 -9.50 -8.09 -15.72
CA VAL A 281 -9.85 -9.34 -16.42
C VAL A 281 -9.10 -9.52 -17.74
N LEU A 282 -9.00 -8.46 -18.55
CA LEU A 282 -8.37 -8.53 -19.88
C LEU A 282 -6.84 -8.45 -19.80
N TYR A 283 -6.32 -7.72 -18.81
CA TYR A 283 -4.90 -7.50 -18.66
C TYR A 283 -4.14 -8.79 -18.31
N ASP A 284 -3.03 -9.10 -18.99
CA ASP A 284 -2.26 -10.34 -18.86
C ASP A 284 -3.12 -11.62 -19.04
N ASN A 285 -4.24 -11.52 -19.76
CA ASN A 285 -5.09 -12.66 -20.02
C ASN A 285 -4.54 -13.48 -21.20
N PRO A 286 -4.47 -14.82 -21.12
CA PRO A 286 -4.01 -15.65 -22.25
C PRO A 286 -4.85 -15.54 -23.52
N SER A 287 -6.10 -15.09 -23.43
CA SER A 287 -7.00 -14.91 -24.57
C SER A 287 -7.97 -13.76 -24.28
N PRO A 288 -7.52 -12.49 -24.39
CA PRO A 288 -8.31 -11.33 -23.96
C PRO A 288 -9.59 -11.15 -24.80
N GLU A 289 -9.60 -11.53 -26.08
CA GLU A 289 -10.79 -11.51 -26.94
C GLU A 289 -11.87 -12.47 -26.42
N LYS A 290 -11.47 -13.68 -26.04
CA LYS A 290 -12.38 -14.68 -25.46
C LYS A 290 -12.86 -14.23 -24.08
N ALA A 291 -11.97 -13.66 -23.27
CA ALA A 291 -12.33 -13.11 -21.97
C ALA A 291 -13.37 -11.98 -22.09
N ALA A 292 -13.25 -11.12 -23.11
CA ALA A 292 -14.26 -10.12 -23.43
C ALA A 292 -15.61 -10.78 -23.80
N GLN A 293 -15.61 -11.78 -24.66
CA GLN A 293 -16.83 -12.52 -25.03
C GLN A 293 -17.50 -13.18 -23.82
N ASP A 294 -16.73 -13.80 -22.93
CA ASP A 294 -17.22 -14.45 -21.71
C ASP A 294 -17.86 -13.44 -20.73
N LEU A 295 -17.43 -12.18 -20.78
CA LEU A 295 -18.04 -11.06 -20.07
C LEU A 295 -19.26 -10.44 -20.79
N GLY A 296 -19.61 -10.91 -21.99
CA GLY A 296 -20.69 -10.35 -22.81
C GLY A 296 -20.29 -9.10 -23.59
N LEU A 297 -18.99 -8.87 -23.77
CA LEU A 297 -18.40 -7.72 -24.46
C LEU A 297 -17.96 -8.08 -25.88
N SER A 298 -17.83 -7.07 -26.74
CA SER A 298 -17.24 -7.25 -28.08
C SER A 298 -15.76 -7.65 -27.98
N PRO A 299 -15.28 -8.62 -28.77
CA PRO A 299 -13.86 -8.98 -28.86
C PRO A 299 -12.94 -7.79 -29.13
N GLU A 300 -13.42 -6.78 -29.88
CA GLU A 300 -12.64 -5.60 -30.24
C GLU A 300 -12.21 -4.76 -29.03
N LEU A 301 -12.94 -4.84 -27.91
CA LEU A 301 -12.60 -4.13 -26.68
C LEU A 301 -11.30 -4.66 -26.04
N SER A 302 -10.87 -5.88 -26.36
CA SER A 302 -9.57 -6.44 -25.91
C SER A 302 -8.37 -5.57 -26.24
N ARG A 303 -8.43 -4.76 -27.31
CA ARG A 303 -7.36 -3.82 -27.70
C ARG A 303 -7.02 -2.79 -26.61
N PHE A 304 -7.94 -2.57 -25.69
CA PHE A 304 -7.78 -1.66 -24.55
C PHE A 304 -7.27 -2.37 -23.28
N GLU A 305 -6.83 -3.62 -23.36
CA GLU A 305 -6.14 -4.26 -22.25
C GLU A 305 -4.97 -3.40 -21.74
N SER A 306 -4.65 -3.52 -20.45
CA SER A 306 -3.71 -2.68 -19.70
C SER A 306 -4.07 -1.18 -19.62
N MET A 307 -5.26 -0.76 -20.10
CA MET A 307 -5.76 0.59 -19.87
C MET A 307 -6.46 0.72 -18.51
N ASN A 308 -6.27 1.86 -17.87
CA ASN A 308 -6.93 2.27 -16.64
C ASN A 308 -7.59 3.66 -16.83
N ALA A 309 -8.43 4.08 -15.89
CA ALA A 309 -9.13 5.36 -16.02
C ALA A 309 -8.22 6.59 -16.16
N TYR A 310 -6.96 6.50 -15.72
CA TYR A 310 -5.99 7.61 -15.78
C TYR A 310 -5.40 7.75 -17.18
N ASN A 311 -4.93 6.65 -17.77
CA ASN A 311 -4.37 6.66 -19.12
C ASN A 311 -5.43 6.66 -20.22
N TRP A 312 -6.66 6.27 -19.88
CA TRP A 312 -7.80 6.36 -20.78
C TRP A 312 -8.01 7.81 -21.23
N GLN A 313 -7.87 8.78 -20.34
CA GLN A 313 -8.13 10.18 -20.65
C GLN A 313 -7.12 10.75 -21.67
N SER A 314 -5.88 10.28 -21.66
CA SER A 314 -4.83 10.72 -22.59
C SER A 314 -4.95 10.18 -24.03
N LEU A 315 -5.80 9.19 -24.28
CA LEU A 315 -6.02 8.66 -25.63
C LEU A 315 -6.82 9.65 -26.49
N SER A 316 -6.37 9.84 -27.74
CA SER A 316 -7.06 10.66 -28.74
C SER A 316 -8.48 10.17 -29.00
N SER A 317 -9.38 11.11 -29.36
CA SER A 317 -10.79 10.84 -29.68
C SER A 317 -10.95 9.75 -30.73
N ASP A 318 -10.09 9.74 -31.74
CA ASP A 318 -10.17 8.82 -32.88
C ASP A 318 -9.90 7.36 -32.46
N ARG A 319 -9.08 7.18 -31.40
CA ARG A 319 -8.84 5.86 -30.79
C ARG A 319 -10.01 5.40 -29.90
N LYS A 320 -10.94 6.30 -29.57
CA LYS A 320 -12.15 6.06 -28.75
C LYS A 320 -13.43 6.07 -29.58
N ASN A 321 -13.37 5.66 -30.85
CA ASN A 321 -14.55 5.60 -31.72
C ASN A 321 -15.46 4.39 -31.39
N ILE A 322 -15.95 4.31 -30.15
CA ILE A 322 -16.88 3.29 -29.64
C ILE A 322 -17.84 3.99 -28.66
N ASP A 323 -19.12 3.67 -28.72
CA ASP A 323 -20.08 4.06 -27.69
C ASP A 323 -19.90 3.21 -26.42
N PHE A 324 -19.05 3.68 -25.51
CA PHE A 324 -18.75 2.97 -24.26
C PHE A 324 -19.95 2.82 -23.32
N GLN A 325 -21.00 3.63 -23.45
CA GLN A 325 -22.17 3.45 -22.61
C GLN A 325 -22.86 2.12 -22.96
N THR A 326 -23.24 1.98 -24.22
CA THR A 326 -24.00 0.82 -24.74
C THR A 326 -23.13 -0.42 -24.92
N GLU A 327 -21.88 -0.25 -25.36
CA GLU A 327 -20.97 -1.36 -25.68
C GLU A 327 -20.20 -1.89 -24.46
N PHE A 328 -20.09 -1.12 -23.37
CA PHE A 328 -19.31 -1.52 -22.20
C PHE A 328 -20.05 -1.37 -20.87
N TYR A 329 -20.46 -0.15 -20.48
CA TYR A 329 -21.00 0.11 -19.14
C TYR A 329 -22.33 -0.63 -18.89
N ASP A 330 -23.23 -0.66 -19.88
CA ASP A 330 -24.54 -1.33 -19.75
C ASP A 330 -24.43 -2.87 -19.75
N ARG A 331 -23.30 -3.42 -20.22
CA ARG A 331 -23.05 -4.86 -20.36
C ARG A 331 -22.17 -5.43 -19.25
N THR A 332 -21.47 -4.58 -18.50
CA THR A 332 -20.50 -5.00 -17.49
C THR A 332 -21.10 -4.93 -16.09
N SER A 333 -20.78 -5.91 -15.25
CA SER A 333 -21.12 -5.85 -13.83
C SER A 333 -20.03 -6.48 -12.96
N GLN A 334 -19.93 -5.99 -11.72
CA GLN A 334 -19.00 -6.53 -10.72
C GLN A 334 -19.25 -8.03 -10.42
N ILE A 335 -20.51 -8.47 -10.49
CA ILE A 335 -20.88 -9.88 -10.34
C ILE A 335 -20.39 -10.71 -11.53
N GLY A 336 -20.48 -10.16 -12.76
CA GLY A 336 -19.91 -10.77 -13.96
C GLY A 336 -18.41 -11.00 -13.82
N ASN A 337 -17.68 -9.99 -13.37
CA ASN A 337 -16.24 -10.09 -13.10
C ASN A 337 -15.92 -11.18 -12.06
N LEU A 338 -16.66 -11.20 -10.95
CA LEU A 338 -16.50 -12.24 -9.92
C LEU A 338 -16.74 -13.65 -10.50
N LYS A 339 -17.82 -13.83 -11.27
CA LYS A 339 -18.13 -15.11 -11.92
C LYS A 339 -17.01 -15.53 -12.88
N TYR A 340 -16.45 -14.59 -13.65
CA TYR A 340 -15.33 -14.85 -14.54
C TYR A 340 -14.12 -15.37 -13.75
N TYR A 341 -13.71 -14.69 -12.69
CA TYR A 341 -12.58 -15.14 -11.86
C TYR A 341 -12.81 -16.51 -11.21
N LEU A 342 -14.01 -16.77 -10.70
CA LEU A 342 -14.34 -18.06 -10.08
C LEU A 342 -14.36 -19.22 -11.08
N THR A 343 -14.69 -18.96 -12.34
CA THR A 343 -14.65 -19.96 -13.42
C THR A 343 -13.26 -20.13 -14.02
N HIS A 344 -12.33 -19.21 -13.73
CA HIS A 344 -10.94 -19.23 -14.19
C HIS A 344 -9.94 -19.22 -13.01
N PRO A 345 -9.94 -20.25 -12.14
CA PRO A 345 -9.22 -20.22 -10.86
C PRO A 345 -7.70 -20.06 -11.01
N ALA A 346 -7.09 -20.61 -12.06
CA ALA A 346 -5.65 -20.45 -12.31
C ALA A 346 -5.29 -19.00 -12.66
N PHE A 347 -6.11 -18.32 -13.47
CA PHE A 347 -5.94 -16.90 -13.77
C PHE A 347 -6.21 -16.04 -12.53
N PHE A 348 -7.26 -16.37 -11.78
CA PHE A 348 -7.58 -15.65 -10.55
C PHE A 348 -6.46 -15.77 -9.51
N ALA A 349 -5.84 -16.95 -9.36
CA ALA A 349 -4.69 -17.14 -8.49
C ALA A 349 -3.50 -16.24 -8.88
N LYS A 350 -3.23 -16.05 -10.18
CA LYS A 350 -2.20 -15.10 -10.65
C LYS A 350 -2.52 -13.66 -10.25
N LYS A 351 -3.78 -13.23 -10.39
CA LYS A 351 -4.20 -11.88 -9.97
C LYS A 351 -4.13 -11.69 -8.45
N LEU A 352 -4.53 -12.70 -7.68
CA LEU A 352 -4.40 -12.69 -6.22
C LEU A 352 -2.93 -12.61 -5.78
N ASP A 353 -2.00 -13.20 -6.53
CA ASP A 353 -0.55 -13.11 -6.25
C ASP A 353 -0.02 -11.68 -6.43
N ILE A 354 -0.50 -10.95 -7.45
CA ILE A 354 -0.22 -9.51 -7.61
C ILE A 354 -0.76 -8.72 -6.42
N SER A 355 -1.99 -9.00 -5.99
CA SER A 355 -2.57 -8.34 -4.82
C SER A 355 -1.86 -8.68 -3.52
N ALA A 356 -1.30 -9.89 -3.38
CA ALA A 356 -0.50 -10.25 -2.23
C ALA A 356 0.81 -9.46 -2.18
N GLU A 357 1.50 -9.28 -3.31
CA GLU A 357 2.68 -8.40 -3.40
C GLU A 357 2.31 -6.94 -3.13
N ALA A 358 1.17 -6.46 -3.64
CA ALA A 358 0.66 -5.11 -3.40
C ALA A 358 0.36 -4.86 -1.92
N ALA A 359 0.06 -5.92 -1.17
CA ALA A 359 -0.25 -5.81 0.24
C ALA A 359 0.99 -5.69 1.13
N LEU A 360 2.21 -5.96 0.64
CA LEU A 360 3.41 -5.93 1.50
C LEU A 360 3.75 -4.51 2.01
N PRO A 361 3.77 -3.46 1.18
CA PRO A 361 3.84 -2.09 1.67
C PRO A 361 2.59 -1.71 2.47
N LEU A 362 2.74 -0.89 3.51
CA LEU A 362 1.63 -0.35 4.29
C LEU A 362 1.06 0.94 3.68
N ARG A 363 1.84 1.57 2.81
CA ARG A 363 1.51 2.80 2.08
C ARG A 363 1.90 2.67 0.61
N PRO A 364 1.26 3.43 -0.30
CA PRO A 364 1.70 3.52 -1.68
C PRO A 364 3.16 3.92 -1.78
N THR A 365 3.97 3.12 -2.47
CA THR A 365 5.42 3.29 -2.57
C THR A 365 5.84 4.48 -3.43
N TYR A 366 4.91 5.05 -4.20
CA TYR A 366 5.14 6.19 -5.07
C TYR A 366 4.88 7.56 -4.41
N LEU A 367 4.56 7.60 -3.11
CA LEU A 367 4.25 8.83 -2.39
C LEU A 367 5.32 9.18 -1.35
N ALA A 368 5.79 10.42 -1.40
CA ALA A 368 6.65 10.98 -0.36
C ALA A 368 5.91 11.06 0.98
N ASN A 369 6.66 10.96 2.07
CA ASN A 369 6.11 11.10 3.41
C ASN A 369 6.74 12.23 4.24
N ILE A 370 7.61 13.03 3.62
CA ILE A 370 8.23 14.23 4.19
C ILE A 370 7.77 15.45 3.37
N HIS A 371 7.62 16.59 4.03
CA HIS A 371 7.37 17.86 3.35
C HIS A 371 8.59 18.30 2.53
N SER A 372 8.36 18.79 1.32
CA SER A 372 9.36 19.44 0.51
C SER A 372 8.80 20.71 -0.12
N SER A 373 9.59 21.78 -0.13
CA SER A 373 9.24 23.04 -0.79
C SER A 373 9.56 23.04 -2.29
N SER A 374 10.19 21.99 -2.82
CA SER A 374 10.62 21.90 -4.21
C SER A 374 9.86 20.82 -4.98
N GLN A 375 9.25 21.19 -6.11
CA GLN A 375 8.65 20.24 -7.06
C GLN A 375 9.68 19.28 -7.65
N GLN A 376 10.93 19.72 -7.71
CA GLN A 376 12.08 18.94 -8.11
C GLN A 376 12.61 18.05 -6.98
N ALA A 377 11.89 17.85 -5.88
CA ALA A 377 12.34 16.92 -4.86
C ALA A 377 12.20 15.47 -5.32
N ASP A 378 13.15 14.66 -4.86
CA ASP A 378 13.12 13.22 -5.00
C ASP A 378 11.97 12.61 -4.15
N LEU A 379 11.69 11.32 -4.32
CA LEU A 379 10.82 10.55 -3.43
C LEU A 379 11.49 10.46 -2.04
N LEU A 380 11.18 11.43 -1.17
CA LEU A 380 11.69 11.50 0.19
C LEU A 380 10.83 10.66 1.13
N ILE A 381 11.45 9.61 1.68
CA ILE A 381 10.81 8.67 2.61
C ILE A 381 11.58 8.60 3.93
N ASP A 382 10.92 8.95 5.02
CA ASP A 382 11.35 8.65 6.37
C ASP A 382 10.95 7.22 6.76
N HIS A 383 11.92 6.45 7.23
CA HIS A 383 11.78 5.04 7.61
C HIS A 383 11.81 4.81 9.14
N ARG A 384 11.65 5.86 9.97
CA ARG A 384 11.60 5.68 11.43
C ARG A 384 10.48 4.70 11.81
N MET A 385 10.73 3.82 12.77
CA MET A 385 9.75 2.80 13.18
C MET A 385 9.10 2.01 12.03
N ASN A 386 9.79 1.83 10.89
CA ASN A 386 9.32 1.01 9.76
C ASN A 386 9.72 -0.46 9.94
N ILE A 387 9.49 -1.03 11.12
CA ILE A 387 9.94 -2.41 11.41
C ILE A 387 8.97 -3.42 10.78
N TRP A 388 7.67 -3.16 10.92
CA TRP A 388 6.63 -4.05 10.41
C TRP A 388 6.55 -4.01 8.90
N GLU A 389 6.52 -2.83 8.29
CA GLU A 389 6.50 -2.72 6.82
C GLU A 389 7.77 -3.31 6.18
N SER A 390 8.96 -3.04 6.72
CA SER A 390 10.21 -3.65 6.21
C SER A 390 10.19 -5.17 6.30
N LEU A 391 9.70 -5.75 7.40
CA LEU A 391 9.54 -7.20 7.54
C LEU A 391 8.58 -7.75 6.47
N ARG A 392 7.46 -7.07 6.22
CA ARG A 392 6.50 -7.49 5.19
C ARG A 392 7.14 -7.47 3.80
N LYS A 393 7.80 -6.36 3.44
CA LYS A 393 8.51 -6.22 2.15
C LYS A 393 9.59 -7.29 1.96
N SER A 394 10.23 -7.76 3.04
CA SER A 394 11.18 -8.87 2.98
C SER A 394 10.56 -10.18 2.50
N PHE A 395 9.23 -10.31 2.47
CA PHE A 395 8.52 -11.48 1.90
C PHE A 395 8.17 -11.34 0.43
N SER A 396 8.63 -10.29 -0.26
CA SER A 396 8.48 -10.17 -1.72
C SER A 396 8.98 -11.44 -2.42
N GLY A 397 8.27 -11.87 -3.47
CA GLY A 397 8.44 -13.18 -4.11
C GLY A 397 7.49 -14.24 -3.57
N PHE A 398 7.19 -14.17 -2.26
CA PHE A 398 6.49 -15.20 -1.49
C PHE A 398 5.28 -14.64 -0.72
N ALA A 399 4.80 -13.45 -1.07
CA ALA A 399 3.71 -12.77 -0.37
C ALA A 399 2.47 -13.67 -0.22
N SER A 400 2.09 -14.36 -1.31
CA SER A 400 0.97 -15.31 -1.33
C SER A 400 1.17 -16.48 -0.37
N LEU A 401 2.38 -17.02 -0.25
CA LEU A 401 2.66 -18.13 0.68
C LEU A 401 2.52 -17.68 2.14
N VAL A 402 3.04 -16.48 2.46
CA VAL A 402 2.91 -15.91 3.81
C VAL A 402 1.44 -15.63 4.15
N LEU A 403 0.68 -15.10 3.19
CA LEU A 403 -0.76 -14.92 3.36
C LEU A 403 -1.49 -16.25 3.56
N CYS A 404 -1.22 -17.26 2.71
CA CYS A 404 -1.79 -18.60 2.85
C CYS A 404 -1.47 -19.19 4.23
N LEU A 405 -0.24 -19.03 4.71
CA LEU A 405 0.16 -19.48 6.05
C LEU A 405 -0.68 -18.82 7.15
N ILE A 406 -0.85 -17.49 7.12
CA ILE A 406 -1.67 -16.77 8.11
C ILE A 406 -3.12 -17.25 8.07
N LEU A 407 -3.69 -17.45 6.87
CA LEU A 407 -5.05 -17.94 6.70
C LEU A 407 -5.21 -19.38 7.20
N VAL A 408 -4.28 -20.28 6.88
CA VAL A 408 -4.28 -21.67 7.37
C VAL A 408 -4.17 -21.72 8.90
N LEU A 409 -3.28 -20.92 9.49
CA LEU A 409 -3.17 -20.80 10.95
C LEU A 409 -4.46 -20.26 11.57
N SER A 410 -5.13 -19.30 10.91
CA SER A 410 -6.41 -18.74 11.36
C SER A 410 -7.54 -19.78 11.30
N ILE A 411 -7.63 -20.56 10.22
CA ILE A 411 -8.57 -21.68 10.10
C ILE A 411 -8.29 -22.73 11.18
N ALA A 412 -7.03 -23.13 11.37
CA ALA A 412 -6.63 -24.08 12.39
C ALA A 412 -6.98 -23.58 13.80
N ASN A 413 -6.80 -22.28 14.07
CA ASN A 413 -7.20 -21.66 15.32
C ASN A 413 -8.72 -21.76 15.55
N VAL A 414 -9.54 -21.46 14.54
CA VAL A 414 -11.01 -21.62 14.62
C VAL A 414 -11.39 -23.08 14.89
N ILE A 415 -10.78 -24.05 14.18
CA ILE A 415 -11.01 -25.48 14.41
C ILE A 415 -10.64 -25.86 15.85
N ALA A 416 -9.52 -25.35 16.38
CA ALA A 416 -9.11 -25.58 17.76
C ALA A 416 -10.11 -25.00 18.77
N LEU A 417 -10.68 -23.82 18.51
CA LEU A 417 -11.74 -23.22 19.34
C LEU A 417 -13.00 -24.09 19.36
N PHE A 418 -13.42 -24.63 18.21
CA PHE A 418 -14.52 -25.60 18.15
C PHE A 418 -14.23 -26.85 18.98
N ARG A 419 -13.03 -27.45 18.81
CA ARG A 419 -12.63 -28.68 19.55
C ARG A 419 -12.57 -28.47 21.06
N ARG A 420 -12.14 -27.29 21.49
CA ARG A 420 -12.09 -26.90 22.91
C ARG A 420 -13.45 -26.43 23.47
N LYS A 421 -14.51 -26.48 22.66
CA LYS A 421 -15.86 -25.99 23.03
C LYS A 421 -15.83 -24.55 23.55
N ALA A 422 -15.06 -23.68 22.89
CA ALA A 422 -15.04 -22.26 23.18
C ALA A 422 -16.44 -21.63 23.00
N SER A 423 -16.66 -20.45 23.58
CA SER A 423 -17.94 -19.77 23.44
C SER A 423 -18.25 -19.46 21.96
N LEU A 424 -19.52 -19.56 21.57
CA LEU A 424 -19.93 -19.25 20.19
C LEU A 424 -19.59 -17.79 19.81
N TYR A 425 -19.62 -16.85 20.77
CA TYR A 425 -19.13 -15.48 20.54
C TYR A 425 -17.67 -15.47 20.08
N SER A 426 -16.81 -16.22 20.76
CA SER A 426 -15.38 -16.31 20.44
C SER A 426 -15.17 -16.79 19.01
N ILE A 427 -15.86 -17.88 18.64
CA ILE A 427 -15.82 -18.47 17.30
C ILE A 427 -16.33 -17.50 16.23
N LEU A 428 -17.50 -16.89 16.45
CA LEU A 428 -18.09 -15.91 15.53
C LEU A 428 -17.16 -14.72 15.30
N LEU A 429 -16.52 -14.20 16.35
CA LEU A 429 -15.58 -13.09 16.23
C LEU A 429 -14.41 -13.46 15.32
N ARG A 430 -13.81 -14.65 15.47
CA ARG A 430 -12.69 -15.09 14.60
C ARG A 430 -13.16 -15.27 13.15
N LEU A 431 -14.30 -15.93 12.94
CA LEU A 431 -14.86 -16.13 11.59
C LEU A 431 -15.15 -14.81 10.88
N VAL A 432 -15.71 -13.84 11.58
CA VAL A 432 -15.99 -12.51 11.06
C VAL A 432 -14.72 -11.73 10.72
N LEU A 433 -13.70 -11.77 11.58
CA LEU A 433 -12.42 -11.12 11.31
C LEU A 433 -11.73 -11.75 10.08
N MET A 434 -11.80 -13.08 9.95
CA MET A 434 -11.29 -13.79 8.78
C MET A 434 -12.08 -13.45 7.51
N GLY A 435 -13.41 -13.44 7.59
CA GLY A 435 -14.27 -13.08 6.45
C GLY A 435 -14.05 -11.63 6.01
N ALA A 436 -13.85 -10.71 6.95
CA ALA A 436 -13.55 -9.31 6.66
C ALA A 436 -12.17 -9.18 6.00
N ALA A 437 -11.14 -9.89 6.47
CA ALA A 437 -9.83 -9.93 5.80
C ALA A 437 -9.94 -10.49 4.38
N ALA A 438 -10.61 -11.64 4.20
CA ALA A 438 -10.77 -12.27 2.89
C ALA A 438 -11.54 -11.39 1.90
N GLY A 439 -12.62 -10.74 2.34
CA GLY A 439 -13.39 -9.81 1.52
C GLY A 439 -12.54 -8.62 1.06
N GLN A 440 -11.78 -8.02 1.97
CA GLN A 440 -10.93 -6.86 1.66
C GLN A 440 -9.69 -7.22 0.83
N PHE A 441 -9.30 -8.50 0.78
CA PHE A 441 -8.27 -8.98 -0.13
C PHE A 441 -8.79 -9.15 -1.56
N ILE A 442 -10.01 -9.69 -1.71
CA ILE A 442 -10.58 -10.05 -3.02
C ILE A 442 -11.20 -8.83 -3.73
N VAL A 443 -11.96 -8.01 -3.00
CA VAL A 443 -12.74 -6.90 -3.59
C VAL A 443 -11.90 -5.91 -4.40
N PRO A 444 -10.70 -5.50 -3.96
CA PRO A 444 -9.87 -4.57 -4.74
C PRO A 444 -9.55 -5.05 -6.16
N ILE A 445 -9.22 -6.34 -6.37
CA ILE A 445 -9.02 -6.90 -7.71
C ILE A 445 -10.32 -6.90 -8.50
N LEU A 446 -11.43 -7.30 -7.87
CA LEU A 446 -12.72 -7.37 -8.54
C LEU A 446 -13.18 -5.99 -9.04
N SER A 447 -12.92 -4.94 -8.26
CA SER A 447 -13.44 -3.60 -8.51
C SER A 447 -12.46 -2.65 -9.18
N ASN A 448 -11.14 -2.84 -9.07
CA ASN A 448 -10.14 -1.93 -9.68
C ASN A 448 -9.13 -2.67 -10.57
N GLY A 449 -9.23 -3.99 -10.72
CA GLY A 449 -8.21 -4.76 -11.43
C GLY A 449 -6.84 -4.58 -10.76
N ASN A 450 -5.81 -4.30 -11.55
CA ASN A 450 -4.47 -4.03 -11.06
C ASN A 450 -4.25 -2.56 -10.63
N ALA A 451 -5.27 -1.69 -10.71
CA ALA A 451 -5.10 -0.26 -10.55
C ALA A 451 -5.03 0.11 -9.08
N ASP A 452 -4.03 0.93 -8.71
CA ASP A 452 -3.86 1.44 -7.35
C ASP A 452 -3.95 0.37 -6.24
N LEU A 453 -3.55 -0.88 -6.54
CA LEU A 453 -3.76 -2.00 -5.62
C LEU A 453 -3.18 -1.73 -4.22
N GLN A 454 -1.97 -1.18 -4.13
CA GLN A 454 -1.32 -0.87 -2.83
C GLN A 454 -2.17 0.04 -1.95
N LYS A 455 -2.80 1.06 -2.54
CA LYS A 455 -3.71 1.97 -1.84
C LYS A 455 -4.96 1.24 -1.36
N HIS A 456 -5.52 0.37 -2.20
CA HIS A 456 -6.72 -0.40 -1.86
C HIS A 456 -6.44 -1.56 -0.89
N MET A 457 -5.18 -1.99 -0.73
CA MET A 457 -4.77 -3.02 0.23
C MET A 457 -4.71 -2.52 1.68
N PHE A 458 -4.84 -1.21 1.94
CA PHE A 458 -4.74 -0.66 3.30
C PHE A 458 -5.68 -1.37 4.30
N LEU A 459 -6.97 -1.48 3.97
CA LEU A 459 -7.94 -2.09 4.90
C LEU A 459 -7.70 -3.59 5.06
N PHE A 460 -7.27 -4.28 4.00
CA PHE A 460 -6.85 -5.67 4.08
C PHE A 460 -5.66 -5.84 5.04
N ASN A 461 -4.64 -4.98 4.93
CA ASN A 461 -3.47 -5.00 5.79
C ASN A 461 -3.85 -4.87 7.28
N VAL A 462 -4.75 -3.93 7.62
CA VAL A 462 -5.21 -3.78 9.01
C VAL A 462 -5.95 -5.03 9.51
N HIS A 463 -6.79 -5.66 8.68
CA HIS A 463 -7.48 -6.89 9.07
C HIS A 463 -6.51 -8.08 9.22
N LEU A 464 -5.55 -8.22 8.30
CA LEU A 464 -4.51 -9.24 8.37
C LEU A 464 -3.68 -9.10 9.65
N ASP A 465 -3.32 -7.87 9.99
CA ASP A 465 -2.58 -7.54 11.20
C ASP A 465 -3.40 -7.85 12.47
N ILE A 466 -4.71 -7.56 12.46
CA ILE A 466 -5.63 -7.99 13.52
C ILE A 466 -5.66 -9.53 13.65
N LEU A 467 -5.69 -10.28 12.53
CA LEU A 467 -5.64 -11.75 12.57
C LEU A 467 -4.35 -12.25 13.22
N ILE A 468 -3.21 -11.65 12.91
CA ILE A 468 -1.93 -11.98 13.56
C ILE A 468 -2.03 -11.75 15.07
N ILE A 469 -2.60 -10.63 15.51
CA ILE A 469 -2.80 -10.35 16.94
C ILE A 469 -3.74 -11.36 17.60
N VAL A 470 -4.83 -11.75 16.94
CA VAL A 470 -5.75 -12.78 17.47
C VAL A 470 -5.08 -14.14 17.56
N LEU A 471 -4.29 -14.53 16.56
CA LEU A 471 -3.50 -15.76 16.60
C LEU A 471 -2.55 -15.78 17.82
N LEU A 472 -1.88 -14.67 18.10
CA LEU A 472 -1.02 -14.54 19.27
C LEU A 472 -1.81 -14.55 20.59
N LEU A 473 -2.94 -13.85 20.66
CA LEU A 473 -3.82 -13.86 21.83
C LEU A 473 -4.28 -15.28 22.18
N ASP A 474 -4.74 -16.04 21.19
CA ASP A 474 -5.30 -17.37 21.40
C ASP A 474 -4.21 -18.43 21.65
N ASN A 475 -3.06 -18.34 20.96
CA ASN A 475 -2.10 -19.45 20.90
C ASN A 475 -0.76 -19.21 21.61
N LEU A 476 -0.36 -17.96 21.88
CA LEU A 476 0.95 -17.69 22.50
C LEU A 476 1.02 -18.26 23.91
N ASP A 477 1.79 -19.32 24.09
CA ASP A 477 2.06 -19.95 25.39
C ASP A 477 3.47 -20.53 25.43
N PHE A 478 4.37 -19.81 26.11
CA PHE A 478 5.78 -20.21 26.26
C PHE A 478 5.98 -21.53 27.04
N ARG A 479 4.99 -21.97 27.83
CA ARG A 479 5.08 -23.23 28.57
C ARG A 479 4.73 -24.43 27.69
N SER A 480 3.83 -24.24 26.72
CA SER A 480 3.39 -25.28 25.80
C SER A 480 4.53 -25.77 24.91
N ARG A 481 4.81 -27.08 24.93
CA ARG A 481 5.77 -27.72 24.02
C ARG A 481 5.29 -27.67 22.57
N ILE A 482 3.98 -27.82 22.35
CA ILE A 482 3.36 -27.78 21.02
C ILE A 482 3.52 -26.39 20.42
N PHE A 483 3.20 -25.33 21.17
CA PHE A 483 3.36 -23.96 20.71
C PHE A 483 4.81 -23.66 20.34
N ARG A 484 5.78 -24.06 21.19
CA ARG A 484 7.20 -23.85 20.89
C ARG A 484 7.62 -24.56 19.61
N ARG A 485 7.19 -25.81 19.39
CA ARG A 485 7.50 -26.55 18.15
C ARG A 485 6.89 -25.89 16.92
N VAL A 486 5.59 -25.60 16.94
CA VAL A 486 4.90 -24.94 15.82
C VAL A 486 5.52 -23.56 15.56
N GLY A 487 5.74 -22.76 16.60
CA GLY A 487 6.37 -21.45 16.50
C GLY A 487 7.78 -21.50 15.93
N MET A 488 8.62 -22.46 16.34
CA MET A 488 9.96 -22.66 15.76
C MET A 488 9.88 -23.06 14.29
N VAL A 489 8.96 -23.96 13.91
CA VAL A 489 8.77 -24.36 12.51
C VAL A 489 8.28 -23.18 11.67
N THR A 490 7.30 -22.42 12.15
CA THR A 490 6.80 -21.21 11.50
C THR A 490 7.92 -20.17 11.34
N ALA A 491 8.69 -19.90 12.39
CA ALA A 491 9.79 -18.94 12.34
C ALA A 491 10.90 -19.39 11.38
N ALA A 492 11.28 -20.68 11.40
CA ALA A 492 12.26 -21.24 10.49
C ALA A 492 11.77 -21.17 9.03
N PHE A 493 10.51 -21.50 8.78
CA PHE A 493 9.88 -21.39 7.46
C PHE A 493 9.89 -19.94 6.95
N LEU A 494 9.47 -18.98 7.78
CA LEU A 494 9.51 -17.56 7.43
C LEU A 494 10.94 -17.07 7.18
N MET A 495 11.92 -17.52 7.97
CA MET A 495 13.33 -17.17 7.78
C MET A 495 13.89 -17.73 6.46
N VAL A 496 13.57 -18.99 6.12
CA VAL A 496 13.98 -19.61 4.85
C VAL A 496 13.37 -18.87 3.67
N ILE A 497 12.11 -18.43 3.78
CA ILE A 497 11.44 -17.65 2.73
C ILE A 497 12.01 -16.23 2.59
N ALA A 498 12.27 -15.56 3.73
CA ALA A 498 12.83 -14.21 3.73
C ALA A 498 14.23 -14.18 3.13
N PHE A 499 15.04 -15.21 3.41
CA PHE A 499 16.44 -15.33 2.99
C PHE A 499 16.69 -16.48 2.03
N TYR A 500 15.74 -16.76 1.12
CA TYR A 500 15.83 -17.89 0.19
C TYR A 500 17.21 -17.93 -0.51
N PRO A 501 18.07 -18.92 -0.20
CA PRO A 501 19.48 -18.86 -0.54
C PRO A 501 19.74 -19.53 -1.89
N SER A 502 19.10 -19.06 -2.96
CA SER A 502 19.53 -19.44 -4.30
C SER A 502 20.78 -18.64 -4.66
N ARG A 503 21.81 -19.34 -5.13
CA ARG A 503 23.03 -18.72 -5.64
C ARG A 503 23.00 -18.88 -7.16
N PRO A 504 22.75 -17.79 -7.92
CA PRO A 504 22.86 -17.86 -9.36
C PRO A 504 24.28 -18.28 -9.73
N GLU A 505 24.43 -18.89 -10.90
CA GLU A 505 25.74 -19.21 -11.43
C GLU A 505 26.58 -17.92 -11.56
N THR A 506 27.86 -18.03 -11.22
CA THR A 506 28.78 -16.89 -11.22
C THR A 506 29.87 -17.06 -12.25
N LEU A 507 30.26 -15.96 -12.89
CA LEU A 507 31.40 -15.84 -13.78
C LEU A 507 32.35 -14.77 -13.24
N THR A 508 33.65 -14.92 -13.48
CA THR A 508 34.66 -13.92 -13.11
C THR A 508 35.35 -13.44 -14.38
N LEU A 509 35.34 -12.11 -14.60
CA LEU A 509 35.91 -11.47 -15.77
C LEU A 509 36.19 -10.01 -15.44
N GLY A 510 37.37 -9.51 -15.83
CA GLY A 510 37.79 -8.14 -15.56
C GLY A 510 38.21 -7.88 -14.12
N HIS A 511 38.82 -6.72 -13.90
CA HIS A 511 39.38 -6.29 -12.61
C HIS A 511 39.13 -4.80 -12.34
N ILE A 512 38.85 -4.45 -11.08
CA ILE A 512 38.80 -3.07 -10.59
C ILE A 512 39.73 -2.96 -9.39
N ASP A 513 40.67 -2.01 -9.43
CA ASP A 513 41.66 -1.79 -8.37
C ASP A 513 42.41 -3.09 -7.97
N GLY A 514 42.73 -3.92 -8.97
CA GLY A 514 43.41 -5.21 -8.79
C GLY A 514 42.54 -6.34 -8.22
N LYS A 515 41.23 -6.12 -8.02
CA LYS A 515 40.29 -7.15 -7.56
C LYS A 515 39.45 -7.68 -8.73
N PRO A 516 39.26 -9.00 -8.84
CA PRO A 516 38.45 -9.58 -9.91
C PRO A 516 36.97 -9.19 -9.75
N ILE A 517 36.30 -8.91 -10.87
CA ILE A 517 34.86 -8.61 -10.89
C ILE A 517 34.08 -9.92 -10.97
N GLN A 518 33.11 -10.09 -10.08
CA GLN A 518 32.18 -11.22 -10.11
C GLN A 518 30.86 -10.82 -10.76
N TRP A 519 30.33 -11.72 -11.57
CA TRP A 519 29.10 -11.52 -12.34
C TRP A 519 28.15 -12.69 -12.09
N TYR A 520 26.85 -12.41 -11.96
CA TYR A 520 25.80 -13.42 -11.99
C TYR A 520 25.34 -13.67 -13.43
N VAL A 521 25.18 -14.93 -13.78
CA VAL A 521 24.59 -15.34 -15.06
C VAL A 521 23.08 -15.11 -15.01
N LEU A 522 22.58 -14.31 -15.96
CA LEU A 522 21.16 -14.07 -16.18
C LEU A 522 20.61 -15.06 -17.19
N GLU A 523 21.19 -15.11 -18.39
CA GLU A 523 20.67 -15.86 -19.53
C GLU A 523 21.82 -16.50 -20.30
N GLN A 524 21.56 -17.64 -20.94
CA GLN A 524 22.49 -18.31 -21.84
C GLN A 524 21.85 -18.46 -23.23
N ASP A 525 22.51 -17.91 -24.25
CA ASP A 525 22.17 -18.08 -25.67
C ASP A 525 23.38 -18.65 -26.42
N LYS A 526 23.35 -19.97 -26.68
CA LYS A 526 24.44 -20.72 -27.34
C LYS A 526 25.77 -20.53 -26.60
N ASP A 527 26.74 -19.87 -27.23
CA ASP A 527 28.08 -19.58 -26.69
C ASP A 527 28.12 -18.30 -25.84
N TRP A 528 27.04 -17.52 -25.85
CA TRP A 528 26.96 -16.21 -25.20
C TRP A 528 26.15 -16.29 -23.91
N VAL A 529 26.60 -15.54 -22.91
CA VAL A 529 25.98 -15.50 -21.60
C VAL A 529 25.74 -14.04 -21.24
N LYS A 530 24.49 -13.71 -20.93
CA LYS A 530 24.15 -12.40 -20.36
C LYS A 530 24.45 -12.43 -18.88
N VAL A 531 25.22 -11.47 -18.41
CA VAL A 531 25.67 -11.40 -17.02
C VAL A 531 25.41 -10.03 -16.41
N ILE A 532 25.17 -9.99 -15.10
CA ILE A 532 25.01 -8.76 -14.30
C ILE A 532 26.03 -8.74 -13.19
N ALA A 533 26.64 -7.59 -12.92
CA ALA A 533 27.61 -7.46 -11.84
C ALA A 533 27.02 -7.92 -10.50
N LYS A 534 27.81 -8.64 -9.70
CA LYS A 534 27.37 -9.15 -8.40
C LYS A 534 27.10 -8.03 -7.40
N ASP A 535 27.94 -7.01 -7.41
CA ASP A 535 27.87 -5.81 -6.56
C ASP A 535 27.80 -4.54 -7.44
N ALA A 536 27.53 -3.39 -6.81
CA ALA A 536 27.71 -2.10 -7.46
C ALA A 536 29.22 -1.83 -7.60
N LEU A 537 29.69 -1.67 -8.84
CA LEU A 537 31.13 -1.56 -9.14
C LEU A 537 31.70 -0.20 -8.75
N TYR A 538 30.88 0.84 -8.84
CA TYR A 538 31.19 2.20 -8.38
C TYR A 538 29.88 2.95 -8.11
N ARG A 539 29.97 4.22 -7.68
CA ARG A 539 28.81 5.11 -7.52
C ARG A 539 28.92 6.30 -8.45
N SER A 540 27.81 6.67 -9.09
CA SER A 540 27.75 7.82 -9.99
C SER A 540 26.32 8.35 -10.15
N ALA A 541 26.20 9.58 -10.64
CA ALA A 541 24.95 10.09 -11.16
C ALA A 541 24.59 9.32 -12.44
N TYR A 542 23.29 9.24 -12.73
CA TYR A 542 22.80 8.69 -13.98
C TYR A 542 23.11 9.66 -15.14
N ASP A 543 22.77 10.94 -14.92
CA ASP A 543 23.07 12.04 -15.82
C ASP A 543 22.92 13.37 -15.08
N GLU A 544 23.27 14.50 -15.70
CA GLU A 544 23.05 15.81 -15.10
C GLU A 544 21.59 16.26 -15.17
N VAL A 545 20.90 15.97 -16.28
CA VAL A 545 19.56 16.54 -16.56
C VAL A 545 18.56 15.57 -17.19
N SER A 546 19.02 14.53 -17.90
CA SER A 546 18.14 13.68 -18.71
C SER A 546 18.05 12.24 -18.21
N SER A 547 16.84 11.70 -18.23
CA SER A 547 16.54 10.28 -18.00
C SER A 547 16.64 9.43 -19.28
N ASP A 548 16.89 10.04 -20.44
CA ASP A 548 17.12 9.33 -21.70
C ASP A 548 18.41 8.51 -21.63
N TYR A 549 18.28 7.21 -21.41
CA TYR A 549 19.44 6.33 -21.21
C TYR A 549 20.40 6.33 -22.40
N THR A 550 19.88 6.46 -23.62
CA THR A 550 20.68 6.39 -24.85
C THR A 550 21.68 7.53 -24.99
N LYS A 551 21.44 8.65 -24.27
CA LYS A 551 22.25 9.87 -24.27
C LYS A 551 22.85 10.18 -22.90
N ALA A 552 22.59 9.36 -21.90
CA ALA A 552 23.03 9.62 -20.53
C ALA A 552 24.55 9.49 -20.42
N SER A 553 25.19 10.41 -19.68
CA SER A 553 26.64 10.38 -19.43
C SER A 553 27.12 9.06 -18.80
N ILE A 554 26.28 8.40 -17.98
CA ILE A 554 26.60 7.08 -17.42
C ILE A 554 26.72 5.98 -18.50
N HIS A 555 25.91 6.05 -19.56
CA HIS A 555 25.95 5.09 -20.67
C HIS A 555 27.23 5.26 -21.49
N GLU A 556 27.64 6.51 -21.76
CA GLU A 556 28.90 6.81 -22.46
C GLU A 556 30.11 6.33 -21.65
N ARG A 557 30.15 6.62 -20.35
CA ARG A 557 31.24 6.21 -19.46
C ARG A 557 31.44 4.69 -19.41
N LEU A 558 30.35 3.94 -19.30
CA LEU A 558 30.37 2.47 -19.27
C LEU A 558 31.02 1.86 -20.52
N ASN A 559 30.83 2.49 -21.68
CA ASN A 559 31.29 1.98 -22.97
C ASN A 559 32.60 2.61 -23.47
N THR A 560 33.19 3.52 -22.69
CA THR A 560 34.48 4.16 -23.01
C THR A 560 35.49 3.88 -21.90
N HIS A 561 35.47 4.70 -20.84
CA HIS A 561 36.43 4.65 -19.74
C HIS A 561 36.41 3.31 -18.98
N ASP A 562 35.22 2.89 -18.55
CA ASP A 562 35.07 1.72 -17.68
C ASP A 562 35.42 0.42 -18.45
N MET A 563 34.99 0.33 -19.71
CA MET A 563 35.34 -0.80 -20.60
C MET A 563 36.85 -0.96 -20.75
N ASP A 564 37.58 0.13 -20.98
CA ASP A 564 39.02 0.11 -21.18
C ASP A 564 39.79 -0.18 -19.89
N GLN A 565 39.26 0.26 -18.75
CA GLN A 565 39.90 0.10 -17.45
C GLN A 565 39.68 -1.30 -16.87
N TRP A 566 38.49 -1.89 -17.04
CA TRP A 566 38.12 -3.12 -16.34
C TRP A 566 38.57 -4.39 -17.05
N PHE A 567 38.77 -4.35 -18.36
CA PHE A 567 38.99 -5.55 -19.16
C PHE A 567 40.27 -5.46 -20.01
N THR A 568 41.05 -6.53 -19.98
CA THR A 568 42.19 -6.71 -20.91
C THR A 568 41.70 -6.76 -22.37
N GLN A 569 42.60 -6.61 -23.35
CA GLN A 569 42.22 -6.74 -24.76
C GLN A 569 41.59 -8.11 -25.08
N ASP A 570 42.15 -9.18 -24.54
CA ASP A 570 41.63 -10.54 -24.73
C ASP A 570 40.23 -10.70 -24.12
N GLU A 571 40.00 -10.16 -22.92
CA GLU A 571 38.67 -10.18 -22.30
C GLU A 571 37.66 -9.33 -23.08
N ARG A 572 38.05 -8.16 -23.58
CA ARG A 572 37.19 -7.31 -24.43
C ARG A 572 36.76 -8.02 -25.71
N SER A 573 37.64 -8.84 -26.30
CA SER A 573 37.29 -9.65 -27.48
C SER A 573 36.18 -10.68 -27.21
N ARG A 574 35.95 -11.02 -25.94
CA ARG A 574 34.88 -11.93 -25.50
C ARG A 574 33.60 -11.19 -25.13
N ILE A 575 33.57 -9.85 -25.15
CA ILE A 575 32.36 -9.06 -24.83
C ILE A 575 31.69 -8.66 -26.15
N ARG A 576 30.39 -8.93 -26.26
CA ARG A 576 29.61 -8.62 -27.47
C ARG A 576 29.13 -7.18 -27.43
N ASN A 577 29.31 -6.46 -28.54
CA ASN A 577 28.48 -5.29 -28.81
C ASN A 577 27.07 -5.79 -29.15
N ALA A 578 26.18 -5.74 -28.16
CA ALA A 578 24.85 -6.30 -28.22
C ALA A 578 23.81 -5.19 -28.37
N GLU A 579 22.66 -5.59 -28.90
CA GLU A 579 21.52 -4.70 -29.07
C GLU A 579 20.62 -4.77 -27.83
N TYR A 580 20.20 -3.61 -27.34
CA TYR A 580 19.35 -3.44 -26.17
C TYR A 580 18.19 -2.50 -26.48
N TYR A 581 17.20 -2.49 -25.60
CA TYR A 581 16.08 -1.56 -25.62
C TYR A 581 16.07 -0.71 -24.36
N ALA A 582 15.99 0.61 -24.53
CA ALA A 582 15.77 1.57 -23.45
C ALA A 582 14.31 2.02 -23.50
N ILE A 583 13.58 1.87 -22.40
CA ILE A 583 12.21 2.41 -22.30
C ILE A 583 12.27 3.94 -22.42
N SER A 584 11.36 4.53 -23.18
CA SER A 584 11.25 5.96 -23.39
C SER A 584 10.35 6.59 -22.33
N ASN A 585 10.73 7.79 -21.86
CA ASN A 585 9.82 8.65 -21.10
C ASN A 585 8.79 9.33 -22.04
N GLU A 586 7.82 10.01 -21.45
CA GLU A 586 6.74 10.72 -22.17
C GLU A 586 7.29 11.76 -23.17
N GLY A 587 8.38 12.44 -22.84
CA GLY A 587 9.00 13.44 -23.71
C GLY A 587 9.59 12.86 -25.00
N ASN A 588 10.02 11.59 -24.96
CA ASN A 588 10.71 10.93 -26.06
C ASN A 588 9.87 9.83 -26.72
N SER A 589 8.62 9.61 -26.29
CA SER A 589 7.81 8.48 -26.76
C SER A 589 7.52 8.51 -28.26
N GLN A 590 7.48 9.70 -28.89
CA GLN A 590 7.29 9.84 -30.33
C GLN A 590 8.52 9.40 -31.15
N GLN A 591 9.68 9.28 -30.53
CA GLN A 591 10.94 8.84 -31.14
C GLN A 591 11.20 7.35 -30.89
N ALA A 592 10.25 6.63 -30.28
CA ALA A 592 10.38 5.22 -29.97
C ALA A 592 10.41 4.36 -31.25
N ASP A 593 11.31 3.39 -31.29
CA ASP A 593 11.42 2.42 -32.39
C ASP A 593 10.37 1.31 -32.30
N ALA A 594 9.83 1.08 -31.09
CA ALA A 594 8.81 0.07 -30.82
C ALA A 594 7.94 0.45 -29.62
N GLY A 595 6.87 -0.30 -29.43
CA GLY A 595 5.90 -0.10 -28.34
C GLY A 595 4.69 0.72 -28.77
N ASP A 596 3.60 0.56 -28.04
CA ASP A 596 2.31 1.20 -28.33
C ASP A 596 1.78 2.04 -27.15
N ARG A 597 2.48 2.03 -26.01
CA ARG A 597 2.04 2.68 -24.77
C ARG A 597 3.17 3.05 -23.80
N PRO A 598 2.87 3.86 -22.77
CA PRO A 598 3.76 4.07 -21.63
C PRO A 598 4.03 2.80 -20.81
N HIS A 599 5.21 2.71 -20.18
CA HIS A 599 5.47 1.67 -19.17
C HIS A 599 4.75 2.03 -17.84
N TYR A 600 3.62 1.37 -17.59
CA TYR A 600 2.98 1.37 -16.27
C TYR A 600 3.67 0.35 -15.39
N TRP A 601 3.94 0.72 -14.14
CA TRP A 601 4.85 -0.03 -13.31
C TRP A 601 4.20 -0.46 -12.00
N PHE A 602 4.67 -1.61 -11.50
CA PHE A 602 4.36 -2.12 -10.18
C PHE A 602 5.64 -2.10 -9.33
N SER A 603 5.57 -1.69 -8.06
CA SER A 603 6.83 -1.46 -7.32
C SER A 603 7.54 -2.70 -6.84
N SER A 604 6.83 -3.81 -6.61
CA SER A 604 7.49 -5.07 -6.28
C SER A 604 8.26 -5.56 -7.49
N ILE A 605 9.55 -5.86 -7.30
CA ILE A 605 10.45 -6.36 -8.38
C ILE A 605 9.81 -7.53 -9.13
N LYS A 606 9.09 -8.41 -8.43
CA LYS A 606 8.39 -9.57 -9.00
C LYS A 606 7.47 -9.23 -10.18
N TYR A 607 6.89 -8.04 -10.22
CA TYR A 607 5.96 -7.59 -11.26
C TYR A 607 6.36 -6.25 -11.90
N ALA A 608 7.57 -5.76 -11.63
CA ALA A 608 7.94 -4.41 -12.02
C ALA A 608 8.14 -4.22 -13.52
N ALA A 609 8.34 -5.30 -14.28
CA ALA A 609 8.48 -5.29 -15.74
C ALA A 609 7.18 -5.65 -16.48
N GLN A 610 6.02 -5.67 -15.82
CA GLN A 610 4.75 -5.87 -16.51
C GLN A 610 4.56 -4.79 -17.60
N ASP A 611 4.13 -5.19 -18.80
CA ASP A 611 4.03 -4.35 -20.02
C ASP A 611 5.36 -3.72 -20.50
N SER A 612 6.53 -4.17 -20.04
CA SER A 612 7.83 -3.64 -20.51
C SER A 612 8.04 -3.86 -22.02
N ASP A 613 7.49 -4.94 -22.58
CA ASP A 613 7.58 -5.32 -23.98
C ASP A 613 6.72 -4.43 -24.91
N ARG A 614 5.63 -3.88 -24.36
CA ARG A 614 4.70 -2.95 -25.01
C ARG A 614 5.06 -1.50 -24.83
N ALA A 615 5.91 -1.21 -23.85
CA ALA A 615 6.37 0.13 -23.57
C ALA A 615 7.06 0.76 -24.79
N PHE A 616 6.83 2.06 -25.00
CA PHE A 616 7.63 2.85 -25.93
C PHE A 616 9.11 2.67 -25.60
N ARG A 617 9.89 2.23 -26.58
CA ARG A 617 11.30 1.89 -26.38
C ARG A 617 12.14 2.23 -27.60
N GLN A 618 13.37 2.63 -27.33
CA GLN A 618 14.39 2.96 -28.31
C GLN A 618 15.48 1.89 -28.32
N LYS A 619 15.89 1.48 -29.51
CA LYS A 619 16.96 0.52 -29.74
C LYS A 619 18.32 1.22 -29.65
N TYR A 620 19.28 0.61 -28.98
CA TYR A 620 20.66 1.05 -28.96
C TYR A 620 21.62 -0.14 -28.90
N SER A 621 22.88 0.08 -29.24
CA SER A 621 23.93 -0.95 -29.16
C SER A 621 24.99 -0.52 -28.16
N ALA A 622 25.39 -1.46 -27.30
CA ALA A 622 26.38 -1.22 -26.27
C ALA A 622 27.14 -2.52 -25.96
N TYR A 623 28.31 -2.40 -25.36
CA TYR A 623 28.99 -3.55 -24.77
C TYR A 623 28.57 -3.74 -23.30
N LEU A 624 28.58 -2.66 -22.50
CA LEU A 624 28.02 -2.63 -21.15
C LEU A 624 26.81 -1.70 -21.08
N THR A 625 25.83 -2.08 -20.28
CA THR A 625 24.64 -1.27 -20.03
C THR A 625 24.22 -1.33 -18.56
N LEU A 626 23.39 -0.39 -18.11
CA LEU A 626 22.65 -0.50 -16.87
C LEU A 626 21.57 -1.59 -17.01
N PRO A 627 21.24 -2.29 -15.91
CA PRO A 627 20.25 -3.35 -15.96
C PRO A 627 18.89 -2.77 -16.34
N SER A 628 18.20 -3.43 -17.27
CA SER A 628 16.80 -3.12 -17.53
C SER A 628 15.92 -3.61 -16.38
N ILE A 629 14.66 -3.19 -16.37
CA ILE A 629 13.69 -3.72 -15.41
C ILE A 629 13.48 -5.23 -15.58
N ASP A 630 13.53 -5.74 -16.82
CA ASP A 630 13.44 -7.16 -17.14
C ASP A 630 14.65 -7.95 -16.60
N ASP A 631 15.86 -7.39 -16.70
CA ASP A 631 17.08 -8.00 -16.17
C ASP A 631 16.98 -8.22 -14.66
N VAL A 632 16.47 -7.23 -13.95
CA VAL A 632 16.29 -7.29 -12.49
C VAL A 632 15.19 -8.28 -12.12
N GLN A 633 14.05 -8.26 -12.81
CA GLN A 633 12.98 -9.22 -12.55
C GLN A 633 13.44 -10.66 -12.83
N HIS A 634 14.22 -10.87 -13.90
CA HIS A 634 14.80 -12.17 -14.21
C HIS A 634 15.79 -12.61 -13.12
N LEU A 635 16.70 -11.73 -12.69
CA LEU A 635 17.59 -12.01 -11.58
C LEU A 635 16.83 -12.32 -10.29
N PHE A 636 15.74 -11.62 -10.02
CA PHE A 636 14.90 -11.85 -8.84
C PHE A 636 14.26 -13.24 -8.88
N ASN A 637 13.83 -13.71 -10.05
CA ASN A 637 13.28 -15.05 -10.24
C ASN A 637 14.35 -16.15 -10.06
N LEU A 638 15.59 -15.91 -10.48
CA LEU A 638 16.73 -16.81 -10.25
C LEU A 638 17.18 -16.79 -8.78
N SER A 639 17.39 -15.58 -8.26
CA SER A 639 17.75 -15.30 -6.87
C SER A 639 17.34 -13.90 -6.45
N LYS A 640 16.25 -13.89 -5.68
CA LYS A 640 15.75 -12.73 -4.96
C LYS A 640 16.84 -12.01 -4.18
N THR A 641 17.69 -12.73 -3.45
CA THR A 641 18.72 -12.08 -2.62
C THR A 641 19.85 -11.50 -3.47
N ALA A 642 20.12 -12.05 -4.65
CA ALA A 642 21.09 -11.49 -5.60
C ALA A 642 20.58 -10.23 -6.33
N SER A 643 19.26 -10.09 -6.52
CA SER A 643 18.67 -8.91 -7.18
C SER A 643 18.74 -7.62 -6.36
N VAL A 644 18.99 -7.71 -5.06
CA VAL A 644 18.95 -6.57 -4.15
C VAL A 644 20.31 -6.37 -3.49
N LEU A 645 20.75 -5.12 -3.40
CA LEU A 645 22.01 -4.73 -2.75
C LEU A 645 21.71 -3.94 -1.45
N PRO A 646 22.67 -3.82 -0.52
CA PRO A 646 22.53 -2.94 0.66
C PRO A 646 22.35 -1.45 0.32
N HIS A 647 22.64 -1.06 -0.93
CA HIS A 647 22.52 0.31 -1.43
C HIS A 647 21.71 0.31 -2.72
N ASP A 648 20.98 1.40 -2.96
CA ASP A 648 20.19 1.59 -4.17
C ASP A 648 21.12 1.64 -5.41
N TYR A 649 20.68 1.04 -6.52
CA TYR A 649 21.41 1.07 -7.79
C TYR A 649 20.51 1.43 -8.97
N TRP A 650 21.11 2.05 -10.00
CA TRP A 650 20.43 2.56 -11.17
C TRP A 650 19.94 1.46 -12.12
N LEU A 651 18.80 1.71 -12.75
CA LEU A 651 18.31 0.98 -13.93
C LEU A 651 18.41 1.86 -15.17
N SER A 652 18.48 1.25 -16.35
CA SER A 652 18.31 1.95 -17.64
C SER A 652 16.88 2.41 -17.91
N THR A 653 15.94 2.10 -17.00
CA THR A 653 14.51 2.36 -17.16
C THR A 653 14.15 3.73 -16.56
N PRO A 654 13.57 4.68 -17.33
CA PRO A 654 13.18 5.98 -16.80
C PRO A 654 11.88 5.93 -15.97
N TYR A 655 11.61 7.00 -15.23
CA TYR A 655 10.25 7.27 -14.73
C TYR A 655 9.40 7.89 -15.84
N TYR A 656 8.46 7.13 -16.40
CA TYR A 656 7.77 7.52 -17.65
C TYR A 656 7.28 8.98 -17.69
N SER A 657 6.62 9.47 -16.64
CA SER A 657 6.03 10.82 -16.62
C SER A 657 7.01 11.94 -16.23
N SER A 658 8.32 11.71 -16.37
CA SER A 658 9.37 12.65 -16.00
C SER A 658 10.56 12.52 -16.96
N THR A 659 11.17 13.65 -17.27
CA THR A 659 12.38 13.71 -18.09
C THR A 659 13.66 13.71 -17.27
N ASP A 660 13.59 13.94 -15.96
CA ASP A 660 14.73 14.12 -15.03
C ASP A 660 14.82 13.05 -13.93
N LYS A 661 14.02 11.97 -14.02
CA LYS A 661 14.01 10.88 -13.03
C LYS A 661 14.18 9.52 -13.70
N SER A 662 15.01 8.67 -13.10
CA SER A 662 15.25 7.29 -13.53
C SER A 662 14.94 6.29 -12.42
N ARG A 663 14.70 5.04 -12.78
CA ARG A 663 14.34 3.97 -11.85
C ARG A 663 15.55 3.43 -11.10
N VAL A 664 15.28 2.98 -9.89
CA VAL A 664 16.27 2.38 -9.02
C VAL A 664 15.70 1.13 -8.37
N VAL A 665 16.57 0.16 -8.10
CA VAL A 665 16.24 -0.95 -7.21
C VAL A 665 16.73 -0.59 -5.83
N SER A 666 15.86 -0.72 -4.84
CA SER A 666 16.20 -0.46 -3.44
C SER A 666 16.34 -1.74 -2.63
N SER A 667 17.02 -1.58 -1.49
CA SER A 667 17.31 -2.65 -0.53
C SER A 667 16.07 -3.35 0.06
N ASP A 668 14.87 -2.78 -0.11
CA ASP A 668 13.61 -3.29 0.41
C ASP A 668 12.77 -4.07 -0.61
N TYR A 669 13.40 -4.58 -1.68
CA TYR A 669 12.78 -5.35 -2.76
C TYR A 669 11.76 -4.55 -3.58
N GLN A 670 11.81 -3.22 -3.50
CA GLN A 670 11.00 -2.33 -4.32
C GLN A 670 11.84 -1.63 -5.37
N VAL A 671 11.19 -1.32 -6.47
CA VAL A 671 11.65 -0.37 -7.47
C VAL A 671 11.12 1.00 -7.05
N TYR A 672 11.96 2.02 -7.14
CA TYR A 672 11.56 3.42 -6.95
C TYR A 672 12.02 4.22 -8.16
N TYR A 673 11.99 5.53 -8.05
CA TYR A 673 12.71 6.43 -8.93
C TYR A 673 13.52 7.41 -8.08
N ARG A 674 14.54 7.97 -8.70
CA ARG A 674 15.42 9.00 -8.15
C ARG A 674 15.71 10.03 -9.23
N LYS A 675 16.08 11.25 -8.83
CA LYS A 675 16.56 12.25 -9.80
C LYS A 675 17.89 11.82 -10.39
N VAL A 676 18.08 12.06 -11.68
CA VAL A 676 19.23 11.55 -12.43
C VAL A 676 20.59 12.05 -11.90
N ASP A 677 20.63 13.21 -11.25
CA ASP A 677 21.80 13.81 -10.61
C ASP A 677 22.21 13.13 -9.28
N THR A 678 21.42 12.18 -8.78
CA THR A 678 21.69 11.48 -7.52
C THR A 678 22.81 10.45 -7.65
N VAL A 679 23.75 10.42 -6.71
CA VAL A 679 24.89 9.48 -6.75
C VAL A 679 24.50 8.12 -6.13
N LEU A 680 24.26 7.12 -6.98
CA LEU A 680 23.84 5.76 -6.60
C LEU A 680 24.77 4.69 -7.16
N GLY A 681 24.55 3.43 -6.77
CA GLY A 681 25.35 2.30 -7.27
C GLY A 681 25.17 2.05 -8.76
N VAL A 682 26.26 1.71 -9.44
CA VAL A 682 26.27 1.31 -10.85
C VAL A 682 26.52 -0.19 -10.94
N ARG A 683 25.55 -0.92 -11.50
CA ARG A 683 25.54 -2.38 -11.54
C ARG A 683 25.38 -2.87 -12.98
N PRO A 684 26.46 -2.89 -13.79
CA PRO A 684 26.34 -3.10 -15.22
C PRO A 684 25.96 -4.53 -15.61
N VAL A 685 25.47 -4.64 -16.84
CA VAL A 685 25.07 -5.86 -17.55
C VAL A 685 25.81 -5.92 -18.87
N MET A 686 26.18 -7.13 -19.31
CA MET A 686 26.82 -7.34 -20.60
C MET A 686 26.57 -8.76 -21.13
N TRP A 687 26.85 -8.97 -22.42
CA TRP A 687 26.92 -10.29 -23.03
C TRP A 687 28.39 -10.71 -23.19
N VAL A 688 28.76 -11.87 -22.67
CA VAL A 688 30.14 -12.39 -22.72
C VAL A 688 30.16 -13.82 -23.26
N ARG A 689 31.18 -14.15 -24.04
CA ARG A 689 31.45 -15.52 -24.51
C ARG A 689 32.13 -16.32 -23.40
N ARG A 690 31.56 -17.49 -23.10
CA ARG A 690 32.08 -18.39 -22.07
C ARG A 690 33.53 -18.79 -22.30
#